data_AF-A0A838EHB2-F1
#
_entry.id   AF-A0A838EHB2-F1
#
_cell.length_a   1.000
_cell.length_b   1.000
_cell.length_c   1.000
_cell.angle_alpha   90.00
_cell.angle_beta   90.00
_cell.angle_gamma   90.00
#
_symmetry.space_group_name_H-M   'P 1'
#
loop_
_entity.id
_entity.type
_entity.pdbx_description
1 polymer ?
#
loop_
_entity_poly.entity_id
_entity_poly.type
_entity_poly.pdbx_seq_one_letter_code
_entity_poly.pdbx_strand_id
1 'polypeptide(L)'
;TENDVVIADPIISARHAQIVREDDALFFIHPHPSRTNTLNGLWYQGQRIPGDHSFRKQLKNGDIFRVGDEHGSLITLTYDDGSGTSAETLPELAPVPLSGDSLTIGRVPDNTVVLNHPQISAHHALLEKVEGGYSILDTNSTNHVYVNGQTITNHLLRTGDDIRIGPYHFTYTGAELKQYDESNHIRIDALQLKKTGNNATVLLDDISLVIPPRKFVALVGGSGAGKSTLMDALNGLRPAQEGTVFYNGVDYYHNLAAFNTQLGYVPQDDIVHRELTVERALYYAARLRLPEDFTRKQIQWRIDEVLEDVEMTDRRGLLVSRLSGGQRKRVSIALELLANPSVFFLDEPTSGLDPGLDRKMMSLLRRLADRGRTIVLVTHATNNINACDYVCFLAQGGRLAYFGPPNAAKEFFEKTDFAEIYSTLEPTKEQPDIPELAATRFHASADYQRYVAEPLSQKHPGEQALKTSGDTGKRKRVTYDKGWSQFLLLSMRYLELLKNDRGNLLILLLQAPVIALMLVLMVRFEIGTGVFDANKLVQCRTSVLTATGPLALPQANQTQLTDCSQVLTFLQNDPRGQAFAGRNGGRQQALQSFIVDGPGADAQKVLFIMAFATVLFGCINGTREFVKEAAIYRRERAVNLGILPYMFSKIAVLGVLCLFQSAILTFFVELGEPLRQGIALPPVFETYITLTLTSLAGLMIGLAISAVAPNNDRAVSFVPIILIPQVIFSGAIIPLKDWLTQILAVIFPTRWAMAALGSSVGLHAETIGGDHLFGNDYTYHSTLYSIYSQSDAQNRLFLAWIALGAIIVVLTIAIGLFLKRKDTRA
;
A
#
# COMPACT_ATOMS: atom_id res chain seq x y z
N THR A 1 39.02 1.07 47.07
CA THR A 1 40.34 1.28 46.44
C THR A 1 40.95 -0.04 45.92
N GLU A 2 40.14 -1.06 45.56
CA GLU A 2 40.65 -2.38 45.12
C GLU A 2 40.28 -2.74 43.66
N ASN A 3 39.71 -1.81 42.89
CA ASN A 3 39.33 -2.04 41.49
C ASN A 3 40.18 -1.18 40.56
N ASP A 4 40.65 -1.76 39.44
CA ASP A 4 41.44 -1.05 38.43
C ASP A 4 40.60 -0.04 37.63
N VAL A 5 39.34 -0.39 37.35
CA VAL A 5 38.36 0.50 36.71
C VAL A 5 37.23 0.76 37.71
N VAL A 6 37.09 2.01 38.14
CA VAL A 6 36.07 2.43 39.10
C VAL A 6 34.97 3.18 38.36
N ILE A 7 33.77 2.61 38.38
CA ILE A 7 32.56 3.27 37.88
C ILE A 7 31.69 3.57 39.09
N ALA A 8 31.66 4.85 39.48
CA ALA A 8 30.98 5.30 40.69
C ALA A 8 29.47 5.44 40.45
N ASP A 9 28.80 4.32 40.20
CA ASP A 9 27.37 4.26 39.94
C ASP A 9 26.70 3.12 40.73
N PRO A 10 25.56 3.37 41.41
CA PRO A 10 24.82 2.36 42.17
C PRO A 10 24.44 1.10 41.39
N ILE A 11 24.34 1.17 40.06
CA ILE A 11 23.96 0.02 39.23
C ILE A 11 25.12 -0.99 39.08
N ILE A 12 26.35 -0.60 39.40
CA ILE A 12 27.53 -1.46 39.35
C ILE A 12 27.80 -2.07 40.74
N SER A 13 27.83 -3.40 40.79
CA SER A 13 28.28 -4.12 41.98
C SER A 13 29.75 -3.82 42.30
N ALA A 14 30.10 -3.75 43.59
CA ALA A 14 31.45 -3.39 44.07
C ALA A 14 32.60 -4.14 43.39
N ARG A 15 32.39 -5.39 42.97
CA ARG A 15 33.24 -6.13 42.02
C ARG A 15 32.32 -6.80 40.99
N HIS A 16 32.21 -6.23 39.79
CA HIS A 16 31.21 -6.64 38.82
C HIS A 16 31.73 -7.68 37.81
N ALA A 17 32.90 -7.40 37.23
CA ALA A 17 33.57 -8.24 36.25
C ALA A 17 35.09 -8.14 36.43
N GLN A 18 35.82 -9.08 35.84
CA GLN A 18 37.28 -9.08 35.80
C GLN A 18 37.73 -9.15 34.34
N ILE A 19 38.76 -8.39 33.99
CA ILE A 19 39.50 -8.58 32.74
C ILE A 19 40.82 -9.26 33.09
N VAL A 20 41.10 -10.40 32.46
CA VAL A 20 42.34 -11.15 32.66
C VAL A 20 43.05 -11.31 31.32
N ARG A 21 44.36 -11.15 31.34
CA ARG A 21 45.21 -11.47 30.19
C ARG A 21 45.64 -12.93 30.31
N GLU A 22 45.33 -13.71 29.29
CA GLU A 22 45.82 -15.08 29.12
C GLU A 22 46.50 -15.15 27.77
N ASP A 23 47.79 -15.50 27.77
CA ASP A 23 48.68 -15.39 26.60
C ASP A 23 48.66 -13.97 25.99
N ASP A 24 48.27 -13.86 24.72
CA ASP A 24 48.18 -12.60 23.97
C ASP A 24 46.74 -12.09 23.81
N ALA A 25 45.81 -12.64 24.57
CA ALA A 25 44.39 -12.28 24.52
C ALA A 25 43.88 -11.78 25.88
N LEU A 26 43.00 -10.77 25.85
CA LEU A 26 42.26 -10.34 27.03
C LEU A 26 40.93 -11.06 27.08
N PHE A 27 40.51 -11.50 28.27
CA PHE A 27 39.24 -12.14 28.53
C PHE A 27 38.41 -11.32 29.51
N PHE A 28 37.16 -11.05 29.16
CA PHE A 28 36.16 -10.49 30.06
C PHE A 28 35.43 -11.62 30.78
N ILE A 29 35.45 -11.60 32.11
CA ILE A 29 34.84 -12.60 32.99
C ILE A 29 33.78 -11.94 33.86
N HIS A 30 32.56 -12.47 33.80
CA HIS A 30 31.43 -12.04 34.62
C HIS A 30 30.70 -13.28 35.18
N PRO A 31 30.26 -13.28 36.44
CA PRO A 31 30.59 -12.32 37.50
C PRO A 31 32.05 -12.42 37.93
N HIS A 32 32.55 -11.37 38.60
CA HIS A 32 33.92 -11.33 39.11
C HIS A 32 34.19 -12.56 40.00
N PRO A 33 35.33 -13.29 39.89
CA PRO A 33 35.51 -14.56 40.61
C PRO A 33 35.37 -14.49 42.14
N SER A 34 35.71 -13.35 42.75
CA SER A 34 35.51 -13.11 44.19
C SER A 34 34.07 -12.74 44.58
N ARG A 35 33.13 -12.68 43.63
CA ARG A 35 31.73 -12.34 43.84
C ARG A 35 30.86 -13.17 42.91
N THR A 36 30.18 -14.17 43.45
CA THR A 36 29.39 -15.13 42.65
C THR A 36 28.08 -14.57 42.08
N ASN A 37 27.67 -13.35 42.44
CA ASN A 37 26.46 -12.73 41.90
C ASN A 37 26.56 -11.19 41.81
N THR A 38 26.21 -10.60 40.67
CA THR A 38 26.04 -9.15 40.51
C THR A 38 24.58 -8.74 40.49
N LEU A 39 24.28 -7.51 40.96
CA LEU A 39 22.91 -7.03 41.11
C LEU A 39 22.14 -6.96 39.78
N ASN A 40 22.75 -6.38 38.75
CA ASN A 40 22.09 -6.07 37.48
C ASN A 40 22.49 -7.02 36.33
N GLY A 41 23.41 -7.97 36.58
CA GLY A 41 23.97 -8.82 35.54
C GLY A 41 24.72 -8.03 34.47
N LEU A 42 24.86 -8.64 33.30
CA LEU A 42 25.55 -8.07 32.14
C LEU A 42 24.69 -8.23 30.89
N TRP A 43 24.84 -7.30 29.95
CA TRP A 43 24.28 -7.42 28.61
C TRP A 43 25.41 -7.51 27.59
N TYR A 44 25.34 -8.50 26.72
CA TYR A 44 26.26 -8.68 25.59
C TYR A 44 25.46 -9.04 24.34
N GLN A 45 25.68 -8.31 23.24
CA GLN A 45 24.95 -8.47 21.97
C GLN A 45 23.41 -8.49 22.11
N GLY A 46 22.88 -7.69 23.03
CA GLY A 46 21.43 -7.58 23.28
C GLY A 46 20.82 -8.75 24.05
N GLN A 47 21.63 -9.72 24.50
CA GLN A 47 21.20 -10.80 25.39
C GLN A 47 21.57 -10.44 26.84
N ARG A 48 20.63 -10.65 27.75
CA ARG A 48 20.87 -10.51 29.20
C ARG A 48 21.54 -11.76 29.73
N ILE A 49 22.69 -11.58 30.35
CA ILE A 49 23.40 -12.56 31.15
C ILE A 49 23.03 -12.27 32.61
N PRO A 50 22.30 -13.17 33.29
CA PRO A 50 21.96 -13.00 34.69
C PRO A 50 23.21 -12.91 35.57
N GLY A 51 23.13 -12.18 36.70
CA GLY A 51 24.29 -11.89 37.53
C GLY A 51 24.96 -13.10 38.19
N ASP A 52 24.26 -14.24 38.25
CA ASP A 52 24.71 -15.52 38.78
C ASP A 52 25.24 -16.49 37.69
N HIS A 53 25.13 -16.13 36.41
CA HIS A 53 25.58 -16.95 35.30
C HIS A 53 27.02 -16.62 34.93
N SER A 54 27.87 -17.66 34.81
CA SER A 54 29.24 -17.51 34.33
C SER A 54 29.26 -17.17 32.84
N PHE A 55 29.93 -16.06 32.51
CA PHE A 55 30.18 -15.59 31.17
C PHE A 55 31.67 -15.28 31.03
N ARG A 56 32.28 -15.83 29.98
CA ARG A 56 33.69 -15.65 29.65
C ARG A 56 33.81 -15.39 28.16
N LYS A 57 34.43 -14.28 27.78
CA LYS A 57 34.58 -13.88 26.38
C LYS A 57 35.96 -13.30 26.12
N GLN A 58 36.63 -13.80 25.08
CA GLN A 58 37.83 -13.14 24.55
C GLN A 58 37.43 -11.77 23.99
N LEU A 59 38.02 -10.70 24.51
CA LEU A 59 37.78 -9.33 24.06
C LEU A 59 38.31 -9.16 22.64
N LYS A 60 37.46 -8.61 21.76
CA LYS A 60 37.79 -8.17 20.41
C LYS A 60 37.47 -6.68 20.31
N ASN A 61 38.30 -5.93 19.58
CA ASN A 61 38.06 -4.49 19.37
C ASN A 61 36.61 -4.24 18.93
N GLY A 62 35.92 -3.29 19.56
CA GLY A 62 34.51 -3.00 19.36
C GLY A 62 33.52 -3.87 20.15
N ASP A 63 33.98 -4.80 21.00
CA ASP A 63 33.09 -5.52 21.93
C ASP A 63 32.42 -4.52 22.89
N ILE A 64 31.08 -4.58 22.96
CA ILE A 64 30.27 -3.72 23.84
C ILE A 64 29.59 -4.56 24.91
N PHE A 65 29.84 -4.20 26.17
CA PHE A 65 29.19 -4.74 27.34
C PHE A 65 28.35 -3.67 28.01
N ARG A 66 27.17 -4.03 28.52
CA ARG A 66 26.33 -3.08 29.23
C ARG A 66 25.86 -3.59 30.58
N VAL A 67 25.76 -2.69 31.54
CA VAL A 67 25.13 -2.93 32.83
C VAL A 67 24.05 -1.88 33.00
N GLY A 68 22.81 -2.31 33.23
CA GLY A 68 21.67 -1.39 33.34
C GLY A 68 20.69 -1.84 34.39
N ASP A 69 19.94 -0.89 34.94
CA ASP A 69 18.94 -1.14 35.97
C ASP A 69 17.49 -1.07 35.44
N GLU A 70 16.54 -1.37 36.32
CA GLU A 70 15.11 -1.22 36.05
C GLU A 70 14.65 0.24 36.03
N HIS A 71 15.54 1.23 36.21
CA HIS A 71 15.29 2.68 36.18
C HIS A 71 15.83 3.41 34.93
N GLY A 72 16.55 2.70 34.06
CA GLY A 72 16.89 3.14 32.70
C GLY A 72 18.28 3.73 32.60
N SER A 73 19.01 3.72 33.72
CA SER A 73 20.43 3.99 33.77
C SER A 73 21.16 2.85 33.09
N LEU A 74 22.05 3.18 32.14
CA LEU A 74 22.76 2.22 31.32
C LEU A 74 24.23 2.63 31.26
N ILE A 75 25.11 1.77 31.79
CA ILE A 75 26.56 1.92 31.64
C ILE A 75 26.98 1.07 30.46
N THR A 76 27.70 1.70 29.53
CA THR A 76 28.25 1.05 28.34
C THR A 76 29.76 0.99 28.44
N LEU A 77 30.30 -0.21 28.37
CA LEU A 77 31.73 -0.50 28.31
C LEU A 77 32.04 -0.95 26.88
N THR A 78 32.84 -0.17 26.17
CA THR A 78 33.34 -0.55 24.85
C THR A 78 34.81 -0.87 24.98
N TYR A 79 35.22 -2.03 24.45
CA TYR A 79 36.62 -2.40 24.41
C TYR A 79 37.29 -1.85 23.15
N ASP A 80 38.38 -1.12 23.34
CA ASP A 80 39.28 -0.59 22.30
C ASP A 80 40.68 -1.16 22.58
N ASP A 81 41.33 -1.69 21.55
CA ASP A 81 42.68 -2.27 21.65
C ASP A 81 43.81 -1.23 21.55
N GLY A 82 43.49 0.05 21.37
CA GLY A 82 44.45 1.16 21.30
C GLY A 82 45.06 1.38 19.92
N SER A 83 44.58 0.68 18.88
CA SER A 83 45.02 0.86 17.48
C SER A 83 44.61 2.21 16.86
N GLY A 84 43.85 3.04 17.58
CA GLY A 84 43.56 4.43 17.21
C GLY A 84 42.79 4.59 15.90
N THR A 85 42.22 3.51 15.36
CA THR A 85 41.51 3.51 14.09
C THR A 85 40.17 2.82 14.26
N SER A 86 39.13 3.63 14.39
CA SER A 86 37.74 3.23 14.10
C SER A 86 37.51 3.08 12.59
N ALA A 87 38.49 2.57 11.85
CA ALA A 87 38.21 1.94 10.58
C ALA A 87 37.66 0.55 10.92
N GLU A 88 36.39 0.50 11.36
CA GLU A 88 35.61 -0.73 11.42
C GLU A 88 35.60 -1.30 10.00
N THR A 89 36.59 -2.13 9.70
CA THR A 89 36.75 -2.77 8.40
C THR A 89 35.64 -3.79 8.28
N LEU A 90 34.92 -3.76 7.17
CA LEU A 90 33.89 -4.76 6.87
C LEU A 90 34.51 -6.15 7.08
N PRO A 91 33.86 -7.05 7.83
CA PRO A 91 34.39 -8.39 8.04
C PRO A 91 34.50 -9.09 6.68
N GLU A 92 35.74 -9.24 6.20
CA GLU A 92 36.05 -9.99 4.98
C GLU A 92 35.81 -11.48 5.27
N LEU A 93 34.93 -12.09 4.49
CA LEU A 93 34.69 -13.52 4.52
C LEU A 93 35.73 -14.22 3.65
N ALA A 94 35.92 -15.52 3.89
CA ALA A 94 36.86 -16.31 3.10
C ALA A 94 36.54 -16.16 1.60
N PRO A 95 37.52 -15.81 0.75
CA PRO A 95 37.28 -15.60 -0.67
C PRO A 95 36.80 -16.90 -1.32
N VAL A 96 35.87 -16.78 -2.27
CA VAL A 96 35.30 -17.92 -2.98
C VAL A 96 36.16 -18.22 -4.21
N PRO A 97 36.86 -19.37 -4.26
CA PRO A 97 37.71 -19.71 -5.40
C PRO A 97 36.86 -20.12 -6.60
N LEU A 98 37.17 -19.58 -7.78
CA LEU A 98 36.45 -19.89 -9.02
C LEU A 98 37.13 -21.04 -9.77
N SER A 99 36.96 -22.26 -9.25
CA SER A 99 37.63 -23.47 -9.75
C SER A 99 36.73 -24.43 -10.55
N GLY A 100 35.42 -24.18 -10.60
CA GLY A 100 34.44 -25.01 -11.32
C GLY A 100 33.81 -24.32 -12.53
N ASP A 101 33.14 -25.10 -13.39
CA ASP A 101 32.44 -24.59 -14.58
C ASP A 101 31.16 -23.80 -14.25
N SER A 102 30.56 -24.08 -13.09
CA SER A 102 29.40 -23.37 -12.57
C SER A 102 29.44 -23.27 -11.05
N LEU A 103 28.98 -22.14 -10.50
CA LEU A 103 28.97 -21.87 -9.07
C LEU A 103 27.63 -21.24 -8.68
N THR A 104 26.90 -21.88 -7.76
CA THR A 104 25.58 -21.42 -7.32
C THR A 104 25.70 -20.57 -6.06
N ILE A 105 24.94 -19.47 -6.01
CA ILE A 105 24.88 -18.55 -4.87
C ILE A 105 23.43 -18.48 -4.40
N GLY A 106 23.19 -18.72 -3.12
CA GLY A 106 21.84 -18.69 -2.58
C GLY A 106 21.78 -18.96 -1.08
N ARG A 107 20.56 -19.04 -0.54
CA ARG A 107 20.32 -19.17 0.90
C ARG A 107 20.35 -20.62 1.40
N VAL A 108 20.02 -21.59 0.56
CA VAL A 108 19.95 -23.01 0.97
C VAL A 108 21.31 -23.72 0.89
N PRO A 109 21.54 -24.79 1.69
CA PRO A 109 22.87 -25.40 1.84
C PRO A 109 23.42 -26.15 0.62
N ASP A 110 22.61 -26.37 -0.41
CA ASP A 110 23.00 -27.02 -1.66
C ASP A 110 23.62 -26.03 -2.68
N ASN A 111 23.67 -24.74 -2.35
CA ASN A 111 24.46 -23.77 -3.11
C ASN A 111 25.96 -23.91 -2.79
N THR A 112 26.81 -23.59 -3.76
CA THR A 112 28.26 -23.51 -3.53
C THR A 112 28.62 -22.39 -2.55
N VAL A 113 27.96 -21.22 -2.69
CA VAL A 113 28.08 -20.09 -1.76
C VAL A 113 26.75 -19.90 -1.06
N VAL A 114 26.76 -20.22 0.23
CA VAL A 114 25.57 -20.17 1.09
C VAL A 114 25.55 -18.84 1.85
N LEU A 115 24.52 -18.04 1.59
CA LEU A 115 24.32 -16.73 2.20
C LEU A 115 23.10 -16.74 3.13
N ASN A 116 23.36 -16.71 4.43
CA ASN A 116 22.34 -16.86 5.47
C ASN A 116 21.62 -15.54 5.78
N HIS A 117 20.74 -15.09 4.88
CA HIS A 117 19.93 -13.88 5.11
C HIS A 117 18.50 -14.01 4.57
N PRO A 118 17.45 -13.54 5.27
CA PRO A 118 16.05 -13.70 4.86
C PRO A 118 15.70 -13.09 3.49
N GLN A 119 16.49 -12.14 3.01
CA GLN A 119 16.27 -11.47 1.72
C GLN A 119 16.87 -12.22 0.54
N ILE A 120 17.58 -13.32 0.78
CA ILE A 120 18.25 -14.08 -0.27
C ILE A 120 17.34 -15.25 -0.65
N SER A 121 17.07 -15.37 -1.94
CA SER A 121 16.30 -16.50 -2.48
C SER A 121 17.06 -17.81 -2.28
N ALA A 122 16.35 -18.93 -2.19
CA ALA A 122 16.93 -20.26 -2.07
C ALA A 122 18.10 -20.46 -3.06
N HIS A 123 17.86 -20.18 -4.34
CA HIS A 123 18.87 -20.05 -5.37
C HIS A 123 18.73 -18.65 -5.96
N HIS A 124 19.75 -17.81 -5.77
CA HIS A 124 19.67 -16.39 -6.09
C HIS A 124 20.40 -16.06 -7.39
N ALA A 125 21.61 -16.57 -7.54
CA ALA A 125 22.44 -16.32 -8.70
C ALA A 125 23.21 -17.58 -9.11
N LEU A 126 23.54 -17.65 -10.38
CA LEU A 126 24.39 -18.68 -10.96
C LEU A 126 25.56 -17.99 -11.65
N LEU A 127 26.78 -18.38 -11.28
CA LEU A 127 27.98 -17.99 -11.99
C LEU A 127 28.36 -19.11 -12.96
N GLU A 128 28.41 -18.84 -14.26
CA GLU A 128 28.81 -19.82 -15.27
C GLU A 128 30.09 -19.38 -15.97
N LYS A 129 30.99 -20.33 -16.19
CA LYS A 129 32.20 -20.09 -16.97
C LYS A 129 31.83 -20.04 -18.47
N VAL A 130 32.23 -18.95 -19.12
CA VAL A 130 31.97 -18.70 -20.55
C VAL A 130 33.26 -18.31 -21.28
N GLU A 131 33.24 -18.31 -22.62
CA GLU A 131 34.37 -17.81 -23.40
C GLU A 131 34.67 -16.35 -23.02
N GLY A 132 35.82 -16.12 -22.36
CA GLY A 132 36.24 -14.80 -21.89
C GLY A 132 36.10 -14.53 -20.39
N GLY A 133 35.61 -15.48 -19.58
CA GLY A 133 35.60 -15.33 -18.11
C GLY A 133 34.43 -16.04 -17.42
N TYR A 134 33.83 -15.37 -16.45
CA TYR A 134 32.64 -15.83 -15.75
C TYR A 134 31.48 -14.87 -16.01
N SER A 135 30.29 -15.41 -16.26
CA SER A 135 29.05 -14.64 -16.37
C SER A 135 28.20 -14.87 -15.13
N ILE A 136 27.63 -13.82 -14.55
CA ILE A 136 26.65 -13.91 -13.47
C ILE A 136 25.24 -13.81 -14.03
N LEU A 137 24.39 -14.77 -13.66
CA LEU A 137 23.00 -14.86 -14.03
C LEU A 137 22.12 -14.75 -12.79
N ASP A 138 21.10 -13.89 -12.84
CA ASP A 138 20.04 -13.82 -11.82
C ASP A 138 19.04 -14.96 -12.09
N THR A 139 18.89 -15.91 -11.16
CA THR A 139 18.00 -17.07 -11.32
C THR A 139 16.55 -16.75 -10.96
N ASN A 140 16.04 -15.61 -11.46
CA ASN A 140 14.73 -15.04 -11.14
C ASN A 140 14.52 -14.83 -9.63
N SER A 141 15.56 -14.32 -8.96
CA SER A 141 15.57 -14.01 -7.54
C SER A 141 14.51 -12.99 -7.14
N THR A 142 14.20 -12.94 -5.84
CA THR A 142 13.17 -12.01 -5.34
C THR A 142 13.64 -10.56 -5.34
N ASN A 143 14.90 -10.34 -4.93
CA ASN A 143 15.47 -9.02 -4.68
C ASN A 143 16.52 -8.58 -5.71
N HIS A 144 16.74 -9.39 -6.75
CA HIS A 144 17.65 -9.15 -7.86
C HIS A 144 19.13 -9.17 -7.51
N VAL A 145 19.94 -9.49 -8.52
CA VAL A 145 21.39 -9.31 -8.49
C VAL A 145 21.71 -7.92 -9.04
N TYR A 146 22.57 -7.19 -8.31
CA TYR A 146 23.07 -5.90 -8.75
C TYR A 146 24.54 -6.02 -9.11
N VAL A 147 24.96 -5.47 -10.25
CA VAL A 147 26.37 -5.33 -10.62
C VAL A 147 26.65 -3.87 -10.90
N ASN A 148 27.64 -3.29 -10.21
CA ASN A 148 27.99 -1.86 -10.28
C ASN A 148 26.75 -0.94 -10.14
N GLY A 149 25.83 -1.30 -9.23
CA GLY A 149 24.60 -0.57 -8.96
C GLY A 149 23.43 -0.83 -9.93
N GLN A 150 23.60 -1.67 -10.95
CA GLN A 150 22.56 -1.96 -11.94
C GLN A 150 21.98 -3.35 -11.76
N THR A 151 20.65 -3.47 -11.87
CA THR A 151 19.98 -4.79 -11.90
C THR A 151 20.36 -5.54 -13.17
N ILE A 152 20.85 -6.77 -13.04
CA ILE A 152 21.23 -7.61 -14.17
C ILE A 152 20.36 -8.86 -14.27
N THR A 153 20.28 -9.42 -15.46
CA THR A 153 19.76 -10.78 -15.70
C THR A 153 20.88 -11.73 -16.09
N ASN A 154 21.81 -11.25 -16.91
CA ASN A 154 23.04 -11.91 -17.30
C ASN A 154 24.11 -10.83 -17.53
N HIS A 155 25.29 -10.97 -16.94
CA HIS A 155 26.39 -10.03 -17.08
C HIS A 155 27.74 -10.75 -17.07
N LEU A 156 28.56 -10.49 -18.09
CA LEU A 156 29.93 -11.00 -18.15
C LEU A 156 30.83 -10.20 -17.20
N LEU A 157 31.35 -10.85 -16.17
CA LEU A 157 32.15 -10.21 -15.14
C LEU A 157 33.51 -9.73 -15.65
N ARG A 158 33.88 -8.54 -15.21
CA ARG A 158 35.20 -7.91 -15.45
C ARG A 158 35.89 -7.67 -14.12
N THR A 159 37.21 -7.85 -14.08
CA THR A 159 38.00 -7.60 -12.86
C THR A 159 37.69 -6.21 -12.30
N GLY A 160 37.30 -6.15 -11.03
CA GLY A 160 36.84 -4.95 -10.34
C GLY A 160 35.32 -4.78 -10.26
N ASP A 161 34.53 -5.62 -10.93
CA ASP A 161 33.06 -5.57 -10.80
C ASP A 161 32.62 -5.80 -9.36
N ASP A 162 31.78 -4.89 -8.86
CA ASP A 162 31.06 -4.95 -7.57
C ASP A 162 29.72 -5.67 -7.80
N ILE A 163 29.52 -6.79 -7.12
CA ILE A 163 28.31 -7.59 -7.18
C ILE A 163 27.61 -7.52 -5.83
N ARG A 164 26.34 -7.13 -5.80
CA ARG A 164 25.53 -7.03 -4.59
C ARG A 164 24.34 -7.98 -4.63
N ILE A 165 24.20 -8.76 -3.56
CA ILE A 165 23.13 -9.73 -3.33
C ILE A 165 22.64 -9.57 -1.89
N GLY A 166 21.52 -8.85 -1.71
CA GLY A 166 21.03 -8.50 -0.37
C GLY A 166 22.07 -7.68 0.39
N PRO A 167 22.41 -8.03 1.65
CA PRO A 167 23.45 -7.37 2.44
C PRO A 167 24.88 -7.85 2.14
N TYR A 168 25.07 -8.77 1.20
CA TYR A 168 26.41 -9.25 0.82
C TYR A 168 26.89 -8.53 -0.43
N HIS A 169 28.17 -8.15 -0.40
CA HIS A 169 28.88 -7.57 -1.52
C HIS A 169 30.07 -8.46 -1.90
N PHE A 170 30.28 -8.64 -3.20
CA PHE A 170 31.40 -9.38 -3.75
C PHE A 170 32.19 -8.53 -4.74
N THR A 171 33.52 -8.59 -4.67
CA THR A 171 34.40 -8.00 -5.68
C THR A 171 35.06 -9.10 -6.50
N TYR A 172 34.87 -9.06 -7.82
CA TYR A 172 35.49 -10.03 -8.73
C TYR A 172 36.94 -9.65 -9.06
N THR A 173 37.90 -10.53 -8.75
CA THR A 173 39.34 -10.27 -8.99
C THR A 173 39.84 -10.86 -10.30
N GLY A 174 39.02 -11.66 -11.00
CA GLY A 174 39.44 -12.46 -12.17
C GLY A 174 39.67 -13.94 -11.85
N ALA A 175 40.02 -14.27 -10.60
CA ALA A 175 40.27 -15.65 -10.15
C ALA A 175 39.40 -16.08 -8.95
N GLU A 176 38.94 -15.11 -8.16
CA GLU A 176 38.13 -15.33 -6.97
C GLU A 176 37.07 -14.24 -6.82
N LEU A 177 36.06 -14.51 -5.98
CA LEU A 177 35.13 -13.51 -5.47
C LEU A 177 35.53 -13.19 -4.02
N LYS A 178 35.99 -11.96 -3.78
CA LYS A 178 36.17 -11.46 -2.41
C LYS A 178 34.82 -11.11 -1.84
N GLN A 179 34.52 -11.56 -0.63
CA GLN A 179 33.19 -11.45 -0.05
C GLN A 179 33.19 -10.57 1.20
N TYR A 180 32.18 -9.72 1.32
CA TYR A 180 31.94 -8.84 2.47
C TYR A 180 30.50 -9.00 2.98
N ASP A 181 30.33 -9.00 4.30
CA ASP A 181 29.02 -9.02 4.96
C ASP A 181 28.69 -7.66 5.57
N GLU A 182 27.75 -6.93 4.96
CA GLU A 182 27.28 -5.63 5.44
C GLU A 182 26.06 -5.74 6.37
N SER A 183 25.56 -6.95 6.66
CA SER A 183 24.28 -7.18 7.36
C SER A 183 24.16 -6.44 8.70
N ASN A 184 25.28 -6.23 9.39
CA ASN A 184 25.34 -5.54 10.69
C ASN A 184 26.30 -4.34 10.69
N HIS A 185 26.84 -3.96 9.52
CA HIS A 185 27.92 -2.98 9.41
C HIS A 185 27.62 -1.94 8.32
N ILE A 186 26.53 -1.19 8.49
CA ILE A 186 26.22 -0.04 7.64
C ILE A 186 26.55 1.26 8.38
N ARG A 187 27.55 1.95 7.85
CA ARG A 187 27.92 3.33 8.17
C ARG A 187 27.22 4.27 7.19
N ILE A 188 26.71 5.39 7.71
CA ILE A 188 26.06 6.43 6.91
C ILE A 188 26.87 7.71 7.02
N ASP A 189 27.38 8.20 5.89
CA ASP A 189 28.07 9.49 5.80
C ASP A 189 27.18 10.47 5.04
N ALA A 190 26.84 11.59 5.68
CA ALA A 190 26.11 12.69 5.06
C ALA A 190 27.06 13.86 4.83
N LEU A 191 27.13 14.34 3.58
CA LEU A 191 27.99 15.44 3.19
C LEU A 191 27.15 16.61 2.66
N GLN A 192 27.26 17.75 3.35
CA GLN A 192 26.77 19.06 2.90
C GLN A 192 25.30 19.07 2.46
N LEU A 193 24.43 18.39 3.20
CA LEU A 193 23.03 18.25 2.83
C LEU A 193 22.30 19.59 2.90
N LYS A 194 21.71 20.02 1.78
CA LYS A 194 20.85 21.21 1.72
C LYS A 194 19.50 20.89 1.07
N LYS A 195 18.46 21.54 1.59
CA LYS A 195 17.10 21.35 1.10
C LYS A 195 16.22 22.57 1.37
N THR A 196 15.46 22.96 0.35
CA THR A 196 14.49 24.05 0.39
C THR A 196 13.05 23.54 0.16
N GLY A 197 12.09 24.14 0.85
CA GLY A 197 10.67 23.83 0.73
C GLY A 197 9.95 24.63 -0.36
N ASN A 198 8.65 24.38 -0.54
CA ASN A 198 7.84 24.98 -1.62
C ASN A 198 7.79 26.52 -1.60
N ASN A 199 8.04 27.15 -0.45
CA ASN A 199 8.05 28.60 -0.28
C ASN A 199 9.49 29.17 -0.15
N ALA A 200 10.49 28.49 -0.71
CA ALA A 200 11.92 28.81 -0.57
C ALA A 200 12.42 28.83 0.89
N THR A 201 11.67 28.25 1.82
CA THR A 201 12.08 28.08 3.21
C THR A 201 13.21 27.06 3.28
N VAL A 202 14.34 27.42 3.86
CA VAL A 202 15.46 26.49 4.09
C VAL A 202 15.03 25.46 5.14
N LEU A 203 15.08 24.19 4.78
CA LEU A 203 14.71 23.06 5.62
C LEU A 203 15.93 22.31 6.16
N LEU A 204 17.03 22.32 5.41
CA LEU A 204 18.36 21.82 5.79
C LEU A 204 19.41 22.77 5.21
N ASP A 205 20.40 23.13 6.02
CA ASP A 205 21.49 24.02 5.64
C ASP A 205 22.86 23.42 6.02
N ASP A 206 23.55 22.90 5.02
CA ASP A 206 24.93 22.40 5.07
C ASP A 206 25.22 21.39 6.19
N ILE A 207 24.34 20.39 6.33
CA ILE A 207 24.52 19.36 7.37
C ILE A 207 25.50 18.30 6.88
N SER A 208 26.58 18.11 7.65
CA SER A 208 27.51 16.98 7.51
C SER A 208 27.61 16.20 8.82
N LEU A 209 27.48 14.88 8.76
CA LEU A 209 27.57 13.99 9.93
C LEU A 209 27.89 12.54 9.52
N VAL A 210 28.37 11.76 10.49
CA VAL A 210 28.66 10.33 10.32
C VAL A 210 27.90 9.52 11.35
N ILE A 211 27.12 8.55 10.90
CA ILE A 211 26.47 7.56 11.77
C ILE A 211 27.25 6.26 11.66
N PRO A 212 28.01 5.87 12.70
CA PRO A 212 28.74 4.61 12.68
C PRO A 212 27.79 3.41 12.75
N PRO A 213 28.26 2.22 12.34
CA PRO A 213 27.47 1.00 12.43
C PRO A 213 27.07 0.66 13.86
N ARG A 214 25.94 -0.05 14.02
CA ARG A 214 25.46 -0.59 15.31
C ARG A 214 25.20 0.48 16.39
N LYS A 215 25.18 1.75 16.02
CA LYS A 215 24.88 2.87 16.91
C LYS A 215 23.38 3.15 16.96
N PHE A 216 22.93 3.56 18.13
CA PHE A 216 21.60 4.12 18.35
C PHE A 216 21.71 5.65 18.43
N VAL A 217 21.16 6.35 17.44
CA VAL A 217 21.28 7.80 17.28
C VAL A 217 19.92 8.45 17.40
N ALA A 218 19.80 9.48 18.24
CA ALA A 218 18.60 10.32 18.33
C ALA A 218 18.79 11.66 17.60
N LEU A 219 17.87 11.97 16.69
CA LEU A 219 17.70 13.28 16.06
C LEU A 219 16.70 14.09 16.90
N VAL A 220 17.18 15.19 17.47
CA VAL A 220 16.48 16.02 18.46
C VAL A 220 16.54 17.50 18.08
N GLY A 221 15.57 18.29 18.54
CA GLY A 221 15.45 19.71 18.20
C GLY A 221 14.01 20.21 18.22
N GLY A 222 13.83 21.53 18.25
CA GLY A 222 12.52 22.20 18.30
C GLY A 222 11.58 21.82 17.13
N SER A 223 10.31 22.22 17.23
CA SER A 223 9.37 22.05 16.12
C SER A 223 9.85 22.83 14.90
N GLY A 224 9.80 22.21 13.72
CA GLY A 224 10.29 22.83 12.48
C GLY A 224 11.82 22.92 12.32
N ALA A 225 12.61 22.32 13.22
CA ALA A 225 14.09 22.30 13.12
C ALA A 225 14.65 21.43 11.97
N GLY A 226 13.81 20.73 11.20
CA GLY A 226 14.26 19.91 10.07
C GLY A 226 14.58 18.44 10.40
N LYS A 227 14.22 17.92 11.59
CA LYS A 227 14.49 16.53 12.00
C LYS A 227 13.99 15.47 11.02
N SER A 228 12.69 15.46 10.72
CA SER A 228 12.11 14.51 9.77
C SER A 228 12.63 14.77 8.34
N THR A 229 12.96 16.02 8.00
CA THR A 229 13.58 16.36 6.71
C THR A 229 14.98 15.75 6.58
N LEU A 230 15.81 15.81 7.62
CA LEU A 230 17.13 15.19 7.66
C LEU A 230 17.00 13.66 7.58
N MET A 231 16.10 13.08 8.36
CA MET A 231 15.82 11.64 8.30
C MET A 231 15.38 11.18 6.89
N ASP A 232 14.46 11.91 6.25
CA ASP A 232 13.99 11.65 4.88
C ASP A 232 15.12 11.77 3.83
N ALA A 233 16.11 12.64 4.08
CA ALA A 233 17.30 12.75 3.25
C ALA A 233 18.24 11.54 3.47
N LEU A 234 18.53 11.19 4.72
CA LEU A 234 19.39 10.05 5.08
C LEU A 234 18.85 8.69 4.60
N ASN A 235 17.52 8.52 4.60
CA ASN A 235 16.87 7.27 4.16
C ASN A 235 16.47 7.29 2.67
N GLY A 236 16.65 8.42 1.97
CA GLY A 236 16.41 8.53 0.52
C GLY A 236 14.94 8.53 0.10
N LEU A 237 13.99 8.56 1.05
CA LEU A 237 12.56 8.75 0.74
C LEU A 237 12.32 10.10 0.08
N ARG A 238 13.05 11.13 0.53
CA ARG A 238 13.10 12.44 -0.13
C ARG A 238 14.54 12.94 -0.12
N PRO A 239 15.33 12.67 -1.16
CA PRO A 239 16.71 13.12 -1.26
C PRO A 239 16.87 14.62 -1.01
N ALA A 240 18.07 15.01 -0.57
CA ALA A 240 18.49 16.40 -0.52
C ALA A 240 18.63 16.97 -1.94
N GLN A 241 18.54 18.30 -2.08
CA GLN A 241 18.72 18.97 -3.37
C GLN A 241 20.20 19.17 -3.68
N GLU A 242 21.01 19.41 -2.65
CA GLU A 242 22.46 19.45 -2.71
C GLU A 242 23.06 18.57 -1.61
N GLY A 243 24.32 18.17 -1.79
CA GLY A 243 24.98 17.20 -0.93
C GLY A 243 24.71 15.76 -1.32
N THR A 244 25.42 14.83 -0.66
CA THR A 244 25.36 13.40 -0.96
C THR A 244 25.32 12.59 0.33
N VAL A 245 24.72 11.39 0.25
CA VAL A 245 24.69 10.41 1.33
C VAL A 245 25.40 9.16 0.86
N PHE A 246 26.36 8.66 1.63
CA PHE A 246 27.09 7.44 1.34
C PHE A 246 26.75 6.36 2.35
N TYR A 247 26.53 5.14 1.87
CA TYR A 247 26.41 3.94 2.68
C TYR A 247 27.67 3.10 2.43
N ASN A 248 28.50 2.94 3.45
CA ASN A 248 29.82 2.29 3.34
C ASN A 248 30.68 2.83 2.17
N GLY A 249 30.62 4.14 1.91
CA GLY A 249 31.36 4.81 0.82
C GLY A 249 30.71 4.73 -0.56
N VAL A 250 29.54 4.09 -0.71
CA VAL A 250 28.78 4.06 -1.97
C VAL A 250 27.70 5.13 -1.95
N ASP A 251 27.61 5.94 -3.02
CA ASP A 251 26.56 6.96 -3.14
C ASP A 251 25.17 6.30 -3.12
N TYR A 252 24.41 6.62 -2.09
CA TYR A 252 23.12 6.00 -1.83
C TYR A 252 22.02 6.55 -2.76
N TYR A 253 22.01 7.84 -3.09
CA TYR A 253 20.99 8.43 -3.97
C TYR A 253 21.04 7.87 -5.38
N HIS A 254 22.25 7.52 -5.87
CA HIS A 254 22.40 6.89 -7.18
C HIS A 254 22.11 5.39 -7.17
N ASN A 255 22.17 4.72 -6.00
CA ASN A 255 22.08 3.27 -5.85
C ASN A 255 20.90 2.81 -4.95
N LEU A 256 19.86 3.63 -4.78
CA LEU A 256 18.72 3.36 -3.88
C LEU A 256 18.15 1.93 -4.02
N ALA A 257 18.01 1.43 -5.26
CA ALA A 257 17.44 0.11 -5.51
C ALA A 257 18.24 -1.03 -4.86
N ALA A 258 19.58 -0.92 -4.80
CA ALA A 258 20.45 -1.94 -4.23
C ALA A 258 20.43 -1.97 -2.70
N PHE A 259 20.11 -0.83 -2.06
CA PHE A 259 20.13 -0.67 -0.60
C PHE A 259 18.75 -0.64 0.05
N ASN A 260 17.67 -0.43 -0.72
CA ASN A 260 16.29 -0.34 -0.21
C ASN A 260 15.85 -1.56 0.60
N THR A 261 16.42 -2.74 0.33
CA THR A 261 16.12 -3.96 1.08
C THR A 261 16.78 -3.93 2.46
N GLN A 262 17.95 -3.32 2.61
CA GLN A 262 18.70 -3.28 3.87
C GLN A 262 18.19 -2.22 4.86
N LEU A 263 17.21 -1.40 4.46
CA LEU A 263 16.66 -0.30 5.23
C LEU A 263 15.24 -0.61 5.74
N GLY A 264 15.02 -0.40 7.04
CA GLY A 264 13.69 -0.38 7.66
C GLY A 264 13.28 1.04 8.01
N TYR A 265 12.04 1.42 7.71
CA TYR A 265 11.50 2.74 8.05
C TYR A 265 10.16 2.62 8.77
N VAL A 266 10.08 3.16 9.97
CA VAL A 266 8.87 3.20 10.80
C VAL A 266 8.37 4.65 10.87
N PRO A 267 7.27 5.01 10.17
CA PRO A 267 6.73 6.36 10.19
C PRO A 267 6.06 6.69 11.53
N GLN A 268 5.75 7.97 11.74
CA GLN A 268 5.07 8.48 12.94
C GLN A 268 3.73 7.77 13.17
N ASP A 269 2.87 7.77 12.15
CA ASP A 269 1.59 7.07 12.18
C ASP A 269 1.77 5.53 12.11
N ASP A 270 0.98 4.81 12.90
CA ASP A 270 0.92 3.34 12.87
C ASP A 270 0.22 2.83 11.59
N ILE A 271 0.96 2.76 10.48
CA ILE A 271 0.44 2.30 9.18
C ILE A 271 0.29 0.76 9.19
N VAL A 272 -0.77 0.25 9.82
CA VAL A 272 -1.06 -1.19 9.89
C VAL A 272 -2.55 -1.44 9.69
N HIS A 273 -2.91 -2.55 9.03
CA HIS A 273 -4.29 -2.99 8.93
C HIS A 273 -4.84 -3.33 10.32
N ARG A 274 -5.86 -2.59 10.76
CA ARG A 274 -6.39 -2.68 12.14
C ARG A 274 -7.33 -3.86 12.33
N GLU A 275 -7.90 -4.36 11.22
CA GLU A 275 -8.88 -5.44 11.15
C GLU A 275 -8.21 -6.83 11.08
N LEU A 276 -6.87 -6.90 11.10
CA LEU A 276 -6.12 -8.15 11.18
C LEU A 276 -5.64 -8.41 12.60
N THR A 277 -5.45 -9.69 12.93
CA THR A 277 -4.66 -10.09 14.11
C THR A 277 -3.18 -9.80 13.87
N VAL A 278 -2.40 -9.59 14.94
CA VAL A 278 -0.95 -9.32 14.85
C VAL A 278 -0.24 -10.37 13.97
N GLU A 279 -0.49 -11.65 14.21
CA GLU A 279 0.11 -12.75 13.45
C GLU A 279 -0.23 -12.70 11.96
N ARG A 280 -1.50 -12.46 11.63
CA ARG A 280 -1.96 -12.36 10.23
C ARG A 280 -1.39 -11.13 9.53
N ALA A 281 -1.27 -9.99 10.22
CA ALA A 281 -0.62 -8.80 9.69
C ALA A 281 0.85 -9.08 9.34
N LEU A 282 1.59 -9.73 10.25
CA LEU A 282 2.98 -10.14 10.00
C LEU A 282 3.07 -11.18 8.89
N TYR A 283 2.14 -12.15 8.82
CA TYR A 283 2.11 -13.17 7.76
C TYR A 283 1.96 -12.56 6.36
N TYR A 284 1.01 -11.63 6.16
CA TYR A 284 0.85 -10.97 4.86
C TYR A 284 2.05 -10.10 4.50
N ALA A 285 2.62 -9.38 5.48
CA ALA A 285 3.82 -8.59 5.24
C ALA A 285 5.02 -9.47 4.90
N ALA A 286 5.21 -10.60 5.60
CA ALA A 286 6.26 -11.57 5.34
C ALA A 286 6.15 -12.14 3.92
N ARG A 287 4.94 -12.51 3.48
CA ARG A 287 4.69 -13.00 2.10
C ARG A 287 4.95 -11.98 1.00
N LEU A 288 4.98 -10.68 1.32
CA LEU A 288 5.28 -9.60 0.38
C LEU A 288 6.76 -9.18 0.41
N ARG A 289 7.44 -9.33 1.56
CA ARG A 289 8.82 -8.89 1.78
C ARG A 289 9.86 -9.99 1.64
N LEU A 290 9.50 -11.22 2.01
CA LEU A 290 10.39 -12.38 1.94
C LEU A 290 10.30 -13.06 0.55
N PRO A 291 11.37 -13.72 0.12
CA PRO A 291 11.37 -14.55 -1.09
C PRO A 291 10.25 -15.58 -1.15
N GLU A 292 9.71 -15.84 -2.35
CA GLU A 292 8.56 -16.74 -2.53
C GLU A 292 8.86 -18.20 -2.17
N ASP A 293 10.14 -18.61 -2.20
CA ASP A 293 10.63 -19.93 -1.81
C ASP A 293 10.50 -20.20 -0.29
N PHE A 294 10.16 -19.20 0.52
CA PHE A 294 9.86 -19.41 1.92
C PHE A 294 8.61 -20.28 2.12
N THR A 295 8.82 -21.43 2.77
CA THR A 295 7.72 -22.30 3.21
C THR A 295 6.89 -21.62 4.30
N ARG A 296 5.64 -22.03 4.45
CA ARG A 296 4.77 -21.53 5.55
C ARG A 296 5.40 -21.73 6.94
N LYS A 297 6.14 -22.82 7.15
CA LYS A 297 6.83 -23.11 8.41
C LYS A 297 7.98 -22.13 8.66
N GLN A 298 8.80 -21.83 7.64
CA GLN A 298 9.89 -20.85 7.76
C GLN A 298 9.35 -19.43 8.02
N ILE A 299 8.25 -19.05 7.35
CA ILE A 299 7.57 -17.78 7.62
C ILE A 299 7.10 -17.75 9.07
N GLN A 300 6.48 -18.83 9.55
CA GLN A 300 6.00 -18.89 10.92
C GLN A 300 7.13 -18.74 11.94
N TRP A 301 8.25 -19.45 11.72
CA TRP A 301 9.43 -19.34 12.57
C TRP A 301 10.00 -17.90 12.58
N ARG A 302 10.06 -17.24 11.41
CA ARG A 302 10.49 -15.83 11.34
C ARG A 302 9.53 -14.89 12.06
N ILE A 303 8.22 -15.14 11.99
CA ILE A 303 7.22 -14.37 12.74
C ILE A 303 7.40 -14.57 14.24
N ASP A 304 7.64 -15.80 14.69
CA ASP A 304 7.83 -16.10 16.10
C ASP A 304 9.08 -15.40 16.66
N GLU A 305 10.20 -15.45 15.93
CA GLU A 305 11.44 -14.72 16.27
C GLU A 305 11.19 -13.20 16.38
N VAL A 306 10.53 -12.61 15.39
CA VAL A 306 10.24 -11.16 15.40
C VAL A 306 9.28 -10.77 16.52
N LEU A 307 8.29 -11.60 16.84
CA LEU A 307 7.37 -11.36 17.95
C LEU A 307 8.09 -11.42 19.30
N GLU A 308 9.08 -12.30 19.44
CA GLU A 308 9.95 -12.35 20.61
C GLU A 308 10.79 -11.07 20.72
N ASP A 309 11.41 -10.63 19.61
CA ASP A 309 12.22 -9.42 19.55
C ASP A 309 11.47 -8.18 20.07
N VAL A 310 10.19 -8.04 19.70
CA VAL A 310 9.36 -6.89 20.10
C VAL A 310 8.50 -7.15 21.35
N GLU A 311 8.67 -8.29 22.02
CA GLU A 311 7.89 -8.72 23.19
C GLU A 311 6.36 -8.69 22.94
N MET A 312 5.90 -9.26 21.83
CA MET A 312 4.49 -9.31 21.42
C MET A 312 3.91 -10.73 21.27
N THR A 313 4.67 -11.76 21.66
CA THR A 313 4.29 -13.18 21.52
C THR A 313 2.91 -13.49 22.12
N ASP A 314 2.63 -13.02 23.34
CA ASP A 314 1.36 -13.26 24.04
C ASP A 314 0.14 -12.58 23.40
N ARG A 315 0.37 -11.63 22.49
CA ARG A 315 -0.67 -10.83 21.83
C ARG A 315 -0.86 -11.18 20.35
N ARG A 316 -0.18 -12.23 19.85
CA ARG A 316 -0.21 -12.65 18.45
C ARG A 316 -1.61 -12.83 17.85
N GLY A 317 -2.55 -13.37 18.64
CA GLY A 317 -3.94 -13.64 18.22
C GLY A 317 -4.90 -12.47 18.39
N LEU A 318 -4.46 -11.32 18.94
CA LEU A 318 -5.31 -10.16 19.15
C LEU A 318 -5.40 -9.31 17.88
N LEU A 319 -6.58 -8.74 17.61
CA LEU A 319 -6.76 -7.74 16.57
C LEU A 319 -5.93 -6.48 16.86
N VAL A 320 -5.27 -5.94 15.83
CA VAL A 320 -4.45 -4.72 15.94
C VAL A 320 -5.28 -3.53 16.43
N SER A 321 -6.57 -3.46 16.08
CA SER A 321 -7.51 -2.46 16.58
C SER A 321 -7.67 -2.44 18.10
N ARG A 322 -7.42 -3.55 18.80
CA ARG A 322 -7.57 -3.70 20.26
C ARG A 322 -6.27 -3.47 21.05
N LEU A 323 -5.15 -3.21 20.38
CA LEU A 323 -3.86 -2.96 21.02
C LEU A 323 -3.76 -1.52 21.55
N SER A 324 -3.00 -1.33 22.63
CA SER A 324 -2.61 0.01 23.10
C SER A 324 -1.71 0.72 22.08
N GLY A 325 -1.52 2.04 22.21
CA GLY A 325 -0.63 2.81 21.31
C GLY A 325 0.78 2.22 21.23
N GLY A 326 1.42 1.98 22.38
CA GLY A 326 2.77 1.42 22.43
C GLY A 326 2.85 0.00 21.85
N GLN A 327 1.82 -0.83 22.05
CA GLN A 327 1.76 -2.16 21.45
C GLN A 327 1.59 -2.11 19.93
N ARG A 328 0.77 -1.19 19.40
CA ARG A 328 0.65 -1.00 17.96
C ARG A 328 1.96 -0.54 17.34
N LYS A 329 2.68 0.38 18.00
CA LYS A 329 4.00 0.81 17.52
C LYS A 329 5.01 -0.34 17.48
N ARG A 330 5.00 -1.23 18.49
CA ARG A 330 5.81 -2.47 18.48
C ARG A 330 5.46 -3.37 17.30
N VAL A 331 4.17 -3.50 16.93
CA VAL A 331 3.75 -4.24 15.73
C VAL A 331 4.23 -3.55 14.45
N SER A 332 4.22 -2.22 14.39
CA SER A 332 4.78 -1.45 13.27
C SER A 332 6.28 -1.72 13.09
N ILE A 333 7.04 -1.74 14.20
CA ILE A 333 8.46 -2.13 14.22
C ILE A 333 8.63 -3.58 13.75
N ALA A 334 7.82 -4.51 14.26
CA ALA A 334 7.86 -5.92 13.89
C ALA A 334 7.68 -6.14 12.38
N LEU A 335 6.78 -5.41 11.73
CA LEU A 335 6.55 -5.50 10.27
C LEU A 335 7.82 -5.18 9.46
N GLU A 336 8.60 -4.20 9.91
CA GLU A 336 9.87 -3.84 9.27
C GLU A 336 10.97 -4.87 9.59
N LEU A 337 11.00 -5.39 10.82
CA LEU A 337 11.98 -6.39 11.25
C LEU A 337 11.87 -7.73 10.51
N LEU A 338 10.73 -8.08 9.91
CA LEU A 338 10.56 -9.33 9.15
C LEU A 338 11.67 -9.54 8.10
N ALA A 339 12.08 -8.46 7.43
CA ALA A 339 13.09 -8.49 6.37
C ALA A 339 14.54 -8.46 6.88
N ASN A 340 14.73 -8.35 8.20
CA ASN A 340 16.02 -8.17 8.88
C ASN A 340 16.86 -7.00 8.34
N PRO A 341 16.34 -5.76 8.36
CA PRO A 341 17.08 -4.60 7.90
C PRO A 341 18.30 -4.31 8.80
N SER A 342 19.38 -3.86 8.18
CA SER A 342 20.64 -3.47 8.82
C SER A 342 20.57 -2.06 9.42
N VAL A 343 19.84 -1.16 8.75
CA VAL A 343 19.58 0.21 9.22
C VAL A 343 18.09 0.38 9.50
N PHE A 344 17.77 1.02 10.62
CA PHE A 344 16.41 1.23 11.08
C PHE A 344 16.16 2.71 11.38
N PHE A 345 15.30 3.33 10.60
CA PHE A 345 14.84 4.71 10.81
C PHE A 345 13.46 4.70 11.48
N LEU A 346 13.29 5.45 12.56
CA LEU A 346 12.00 5.62 13.21
C LEU A 346 11.66 7.10 13.38
N ASP A 347 10.48 7.47 12.91
CA ASP A 347 9.89 8.79 13.15
C ASP A 347 8.98 8.73 14.38
N GLU A 348 9.34 9.48 15.42
CA GLU A 348 8.54 9.68 16.63
C GLU A 348 7.88 8.40 17.23
N PRO A 349 8.60 7.29 17.42
CA PRO A 349 8.03 6.06 17.97
C PRO A 349 7.60 6.14 19.44
N THR A 350 8.00 7.18 20.14
CA THR A 350 7.68 7.43 21.55
C THR A 350 6.57 8.47 21.73
N SER A 351 6.12 9.09 20.64
CA SER A 351 5.11 10.14 20.66
C SER A 351 3.74 9.59 21.08
N GLY A 352 3.08 10.27 22.01
CA GLY A 352 1.78 9.85 22.56
C GLY A 352 1.81 8.63 23.49
N LEU A 353 2.99 8.16 23.90
CA LEU A 353 3.14 7.12 24.93
C LEU A 353 3.25 7.74 26.33
N ASP A 354 2.76 7.03 27.35
CA ASP A 354 3.10 7.38 28.73
C ASP A 354 4.59 7.14 29.01
N PRO A 355 5.20 7.82 29.99
CA PRO A 355 6.63 7.71 30.28
C PRO A 355 7.13 6.27 30.54
N GLY A 356 6.29 5.40 31.08
CA GLY A 356 6.65 4.01 31.33
C GLY A 356 6.73 3.19 30.04
N LEU A 357 5.78 3.39 29.12
CA LEU A 357 5.80 2.77 27.79
C LEU A 357 6.91 3.32 26.90
N ASP A 358 7.15 4.63 26.93
CA ASP A 358 8.27 5.29 26.24
C ASP A 358 9.60 4.63 26.62
N ARG A 359 9.84 4.49 27.92
CA ARG A 359 11.06 3.88 28.43
C ARG A 359 11.24 2.42 28.00
N LYS A 360 10.15 1.64 28.01
CA LYS A 360 10.18 0.27 27.47
C LYS A 360 10.45 0.23 25.97
N MET A 361 9.98 1.22 25.22
CA MET A 361 10.27 1.35 23.78
C MET A 361 11.75 1.68 23.55
N MET A 362 12.31 2.65 24.27
CA MET A 362 13.73 3.01 24.17
C MET A 362 14.65 1.83 24.53
N SER A 363 14.30 1.06 25.56
CA SER A 363 15.01 -0.18 25.92
C SER A 363 14.92 -1.24 24.82
N LEU A 364 13.76 -1.41 24.19
CA LEU A 364 13.59 -2.29 23.03
C LEU A 364 14.52 -1.87 21.89
N LEU A 365 14.50 -0.59 21.49
CA LEU A 365 15.34 -0.08 20.41
C LEU A 365 16.84 -0.27 20.72
N ARG A 366 17.27 0.03 21.95
CA ARG A 366 18.64 -0.23 22.41
C ARG A 366 19.05 -1.70 22.22
N ARG A 367 18.20 -2.65 22.61
CA ARG A 367 18.47 -4.08 22.41
C ARG A 367 18.57 -4.46 20.94
N LEU A 368 17.72 -3.89 20.08
CA LEU A 368 17.80 -4.10 18.64
C LEU A 368 19.12 -3.58 18.07
N ALA A 369 19.61 -2.42 18.53
CA ALA A 369 20.90 -1.89 18.12
C ALA A 369 22.07 -2.79 18.56
N ASP A 370 22.00 -3.32 19.80
CA ASP A 370 23.04 -4.20 20.35
C ASP A 370 23.20 -5.51 19.58
N ARG A 371 22.10 -5.98 18.97
CA ARG A 371 22.09 -7.14 18.08
C ARG A 371 22.70 -6.89 16.70
N GLY A 372 23.18 -5.67 16.41
CA GLY A 372 23.90 -5.35 15.19
C GLY A 372 23.25 -4.32 14.27
N ARG A 373 22.14 -3.72 14.68
CA ARG A 373 21.38 -2.78 13.83
C ARG A 373 21.83 -1.34 14.06
N THR A 374 21.99 -0.56 13.00
CA THR A 374 22.15 0.90 13.12
C THR A 374 20.75 1.50 13.25
N ILE A 375 20.48 2.25 14.32
CA ILE A 375 19.15 2.81 14.59
C ILE A 375 19.23 4.33 14.61
N VAL A 376 18.37 4.98 13.83
CA VAL A 376 18.22 6.44 13.79
C VAL A 376 16.79 6.79 14.16
N LEU A 377 16.63 7.57 15.21
CA LEU A 377 15.36 7.87 15.85
C LEU A 377 15.11 9.38 15.84
N VAL A 378 13.99 9.84 15.30
CA VAL A 378 13.50 11.20 15.54
C VAL A 378 12.64 11.19 16.81
N THR A 379 12.95 12.03 17.78
CA THR A 379 12.13 12.16 19.00
C THR A 379 12.07 13.61 19.49
N HIS A 380 10.93 13.96 20.06
CA HIS A 380 10.72 15.20 20.82
C HIS A 380 10.83 14.97 22.34
N ALA A 381 10.84 13.71 22.79
CA ALA A 381 10.99 13.37 24.20
C ALA A 381 12.44 13.58 24.63
N THR A 382 12.62 14.36 25.70
CA THR A 382 13.92 14.58 26.35
C THR A 382 14.31 13.45 27.30
N ASN A 383 13.31 12.72 27.80
CA ASN A 383 13.48 11.61 28.70
C ASN A 383 14.05 10.40 27.93
N ASN A 384 14.90 9.62 28.61
CA ASN A 384 15.49 8.39 28.06
C ASN A 384 16.45 8.58 26.86
N ILE A 385 16.80 9.81 26.46
CA ILE A 385 17.81 10.08 25.41
C ILE A 385 19.18 9.45 25.76
N ASN A 386 19.49 9.29 27.04
CA ASN A 386 20.72 8.63 27.51
C ASN A 386 20.84 7.15 27.09
N ALA A 387 19.76 6.53 26.60
CA ALA A 387 19.83 5.18 26.01
C ALA A 387 20.51 5.17 24.63
N CYS A 388 20.60 6.32 23.96
CA CYS A 388 21.25 6.48 22.67
C CYS A 388 22.77 6.56 22.83
N ASP A 389 23.51 6.03 21.85
CA ASP A 389 24.96 6.22 21.78
C ASP A 389 25.29 7.67 21.38
N TYR A 390 24.58 8.24 20.40
CA TYR A 390 24.74 9.63 19.95
C TYR A 390 23.42 10.40 19.89
N VAL A 391 23.54 11.73 19.98
CA VAL A 391 22.46 12.71 19.81
C VAL A 391 22.87 13.73 18.76
N CYS A 392 21.92 14.09 17.90
CA CYS A 392 22.05 15.11 16.87
C CYS A 392 21.05 16.24 17.19
N PHE A 393 21.53 17.35 17.73
CA PHE A 393 20.71 18.53 17.96
C PHE A 393 20.63 19.37 16.70
N LEU A 394 19.40 19.57 16.21
CA LEU A 394 19.09 20.49 15.12
C LEU A 394 18.43 21.75 15.67
N ALA A 395 18.93 22.89 15.20
CA ALA A 395 18.32 24.20 15.44
C ALA A 395 17.42 24.60 14.26
N GLN A 396 16.58 25.62 14.47
CA GLN A 396 15.67 26.13 13.45
C GLN A 396 16.42 26.52 12.16
N GLY A 397 15.81 26.24 11.00
CA GLY A 397 16.46 26.39 9.69
C GLY A 397 17.27 25.18 9.24
N GLY A 398 17.22 24.07 9.99
CA GLY A 398 17.91 22.84 9.61
C GLY A 398 19.42 22.94 9.74
N ARG A 399 19.88 23.55 10.85
CA ARG A 399 21.30 23.75 11.16
C ARG A 399 21.73 22.75 12.23
N LEU A 400 22.94 22.18 12.08
CA LEU A 400 23.50 21.24 13.04
C LEU A 400 24.09 21.99 14.24
N ALA A 401 23.45 21.87 15.41
CA ALA A 401 23.88 22.53 16.64
C ALA A 401 24.78 21.65 17.53
N TYR A 402 24.67 20.32 17.44
CA TYR A 402 25.56 19.38 18.13
C TYR A 402 25.42 17.97 17.56
N PHE A 403 26.52 17.20 17.55
CA PHE A 403 26.53 15.76 17.27
C PHE A 403 27.57 15.04 18.13
N GLY A 404 27.15 14.03 18.89
CA GLY A 404 28.04 13.27 19.78
C GLY A 404 27.31 12.57 20.91
N PRO A 405 28.01 12.05 21.93
CA PRO A 405 27.39 11.37 23.07
C PRO A 405 26.44 12.26 23.90
N PRO A 406 25.33 11.73 24.44
CA PRO A 406 24.35 12.53 25.20
C PRO A 406 24.94 13.31 26.40
N ASN A 407 25.87 12.69 27.15
CA ASN A 407 26.50 13.35 28.30
C ASN A 407 27.48 14.44 27.88
N ALA A 408 28.20 14.26 26.77
CA ALA A 408 29.08 15.28 26.21
C ALA A 408 28.28 16.48 25.69
N ALA A 409 27.06 16.27 25.19
CA ALA A 409 26.15 17.36 24.83
C ALA A 409 25.81 18.24 26.05
N LYS A 410 25.49 17.62 27.19
CA LYS A 410 25.19 18.34 28.44
C LYS A 410 26.36 19.20 28.90
N GLU A 411 27.57 18.66 28.81
CA GLU A 411 28.82 19.38 29.10
C GLU A 411 29.04 20.54 28.11
N PHE A 412 28.90 20.30 26.81
CA PHE A 412 29.09 21.30 25.75
C PHE A 412 28.13 22.50 25.89
N PHE A 413 26.87 22.24 26.24
CA PHE A 413 25.87 23.30 26.46
C PHE A 413 25.87 23.86 27.89
N GLU A 414 26.67 23.30 28.80
CA GLU A 414 26.72 23.65 30.22
C GLU A 414 25.33 23.54 30.90
N LYS A 415 24.59 22.46 30.59
CA LYS A 415 23.24 22.18 31.10
C LYS A 415 23.17 20.83 31.80
N THR A 416 22.24 20.70 32.74
CA THR A 416 22.03 19.44 33.46
C THR A 416 20.93 18.59 32.83
N ASP A 417 19.96 19.24 32.18
CA ASP A 417 18.83 18.62 31.52
C ASP A 417 18.78 18.97 30.02
N PHE A 418 18.30 18.02 29.22
CA PHE A 418 18.14 18.21 27.79
C PHE A 418 17.08 19.26 27.48
N ALA A 419 16.03 19.39 28.29
CA ALA A 419 14.98 20.40 28.07
C ALA A 419 15.54 21.83 28.03
N GLU A 420 16.52 22.14 28.90
CA GLU A 420 17.21 23.43 28.92
C GLU A 420 17.97 23.70 27.62
N ILE A 421 18.55 22.66 27.01
CA ILE A 421 19.26 22.77 25.73
C ILE A 421 18.28 23.21 24.63
N TYR A 422 17.06 22.66 24.59
CA TYR A 422 16.04 23.11 23.62
C TYR A 422 15.75 24.59 23.77
N SER A 423 15.50 25.06 24.99
CA SER A 423 15.22 26.48 25.25
C SER A 423 16.38 27.39 24.84
N THR A 424 17.63 26.93 24.94
CA THR A 424 18.78 27.71 24.47
C THR A 424 18.95 27.78 22.95
N LEU A 425 18.35 26.83 22.22
CA LEU A 425 18.44 26.76 20.75
C LEU A 425 17.24 27.43 20.05
N GLU A 426 16.22 27.83 20.80
CA GLU A 426 15.05 28.53 20.28
C GLU A 426 15.36 30.02 20.03
N PRO A 427 15.12 30.55 18.82
CA PRO A 427 15.33 31.96 18.54
C PRO A 427 14.31 32.82 19.30
N THR A 428 14.79 33.92 19.87
CA THR A 428 13.95 34.92 20.54
C THR A 428 13.72 36.13 19.63
N LYS A 429 12.78 37.02 19.99
CA LYS A 429 12.56 38.26 19.22
C LYS A 429 13.78 39.18 19.27
N GLU A 430 14.50 39.12 20.40
CA GLU A 430 15.68 39.92 20.68
C GLU A 430 16.93 39.34 19.99
N GLN A 431 16.99 38.02 19.79
CA GLN A 431 18.14 37.33 19.19
C GLN A 431 17.69 36.22 18.22
N PRO A 432 17.36 36.57 16.96
CA PRO A 432 16.87 35.61 15.97
C PRO A 432 17.97 34.70 15.39
N ASP A 433 19.24 35.05 15.57
CA ASP A 433 20.43 34.39 15.04
C ASP A 433 20.98 33.26 15.92
N ILE A 434 20.33 32.96 17.05
CA ILE A 434 20.68 31.84 17.95
C ILE A 434 20.99 30.53 17.20
N PRO A 435 20.16 30.07 16.23
CA PRO A 435 20.45 28.85 15.48
C PRO A 435 21.76 28.86 14.69
N GLU A 436 22.14 30.01 14.12
CA GLU A 436 23.36 30.17 13.33
C GLU A 436 24.60 30.25 14.20
N LEU A 437 24.50 30.98 15.32
CA LEU A 437 25.55 31.04 16.34
C LEU A 437 25.82 29.67 16.96
N ALA A 438 24.78 28.89 17.25
CA ALA A 438 24.91 27.54 17.79
C ALA A 438 25.65 26.61 16.83
N ALA A 439 25.30 26.63 15.55
CA ALA A 439 25.97 25.84 14.53
C ALA A 439 27.44 26.23 14.37
N THR A 440 27.72 27.54 14.32
CA THR A 440 29.10 28.06 14.23
C THR A 440 29.93 27.66 15.45
N ARG A 441 29.36 27.76 16.65
CA ARG A 441 30.00 27.33 17.90
C ARG A 441 30.36 25.84 17.86
N PHE A 442 29.44 25.00 17.36
CA PHE A 442 29.70 23.57 17.25
C PHE A 442 30.78 23.25 16.22
N HIS A 443 30.74 23.85 15.02
CA HIS A 443 31.77 23.66 14.00
C HIS A 443 33.19 24.00 14.49
N ALA A 444 33.33 24.97 15.39
CA ALA A 444 34.61 25.35 15.99
C ALA A 444 35.04 24.47 17.19
N SER A 445 34.20 23.53 17.64
CA SER A 445 34.43 22.73 18.85
C SER A 445 35.32 21.50 18.62
N ALA A 446 35.95 21.02 19.70
CA ALA A 446 36.68 19.75 19.70
C ALA A 446 35.75 18.55 19.42
N ASP A 447 34.50 18.62 19.86
CA ASP A 447 33.49 17.58 19.62
C ASP A 447 33.17 17.44 18.13
N TYR A 448 33.07 18.55 17.38
CA TYR A 448 32.89 18.48 15.92
C TYR A 448 34.09 17.84 15.23
N GLN A 449 35.31 18.19 15.65
CA GLN A 449 36.51 17.59 15.09
C GLN A 449 36.53 16.07 15.32
N ARG A 450 36.22 15.63 16.54
CA ARG A 450 36.24 14.22 16.95
C ARG A 450 35.11 13.38 16.34
N TYR A 451 33.88 13.89 16.33
CA TYR A 451 32.70 13.09 15.97
C TYR A 451 32.23 13.30 14.52
N VAL A 452 32.69 14.34 13.83
CA VAL A 452 32.30 14.64 12.44
C VAL A 452 33.52 14.72 11.53
N ALA A 453 34.46 15.63 11.78
CA ALA A 453 35.53 15.93 10.83
C ALA A 453 36.55 14.78 10.67
N GLU A 454 37.07 14.22 11.77
CA GLU A 454 37.97 13.08 11.75
C GLU A 454 37.35 11.86 11.06
N PRO A 455 36.13 11.41 11.44
CA PRO A 455 35.46 10.31 10.76
C PRO A 455 35.27 10.53 9.26
N LEU A 456 34.89 11.75 8.83
CA LEU A 456 34.73 12.09 7.41
C LEU A 456 36.06 12.14 6.64
N SER A 457 37.17 12.43 7.33
CA SER A 457 38.51 12.48 6.70
C SER A 457 39.13 11.10 6.44
N GLN A 458 38.63 10.06 7.09
CA GLN A 458 39.11 8.69 6.91
C GLN A 458 38.70 8.18 5.51
N LYS A 459 39.70 7.89 4.67
CA LYS A 459 39.49 7.33 3.32
C LYS A 459 38.77 5.98 3.38
N HIS A 460 37.77 5.80 2.54
CA HIS A 460 36.98 4.58 2.51
C HIS A 460 37.68 3.48 1.71
N PRO A 461 37.64 2.21 2.18
CA PRO A 461 38.09 1.06 1.38
C PRO A 461 37.37 0.93 0.03
N GLY A 462 36.14 1.43 -0.10
CA GLY A 462 35.33 1.41 -1.33
C GLY A 462 35.62 2.53 -2.34
N GLU A 463 36.41 3.54 -1.98
CA GLU A 463 36.64 4.73 -2.83
C GLU A 463 37.48 4.43 -4.09
N GLN A 464 38.14 3.27 -4.15
CA GLN A 464 38.95 2.85 -5.30
C GLN A 464 38.15 2.16 -6.42
N ALA A 465 36.92 1.68 -6.17
CA ALA A 465 36.16 0.91 -7.15
C ALA A 465 35.23 1.75 -8.06
N LEU A 466 34.95 3.02 -7.73
CA LEU A 466 33.90 3.81 -8.38
C LEU A 466 34.37 4.90 -9.36
N LYS A 467 35.68 5.11 -9.53
CA LYS A 467 36.20 6.15 -10.44
C LYS A 467 36.21 5.78 -11.93
N THR A 468 35.70 4.61 -12.33
CA THR A 468 35.79 4.10 -13.71
C THR A 468 34.47 3.94 -14.47
N SER A 469 33.32 4.36 -13.92
CA SER A 469 32.02 4.17 -14.61
C SER A 469 31.35 5.50 -14.96
N GLY A 470 32.01 6.26 -15.83
CA GLY A 470 31.38 7.36 -16.58
C GLY A 470 30.72 6.83 -17.85
N ASP A 471 29.58 6.15 -17.74
CA ASP A 471 28.67 5.98 -18.88
C ASP A 471 27.20 5.95 -18.44
N THR A 472 26.46 6.98 -18.83
CA THR A 472 25.05 7.22 -18.52
C THR A 472 24.17 6.53 -19.56
N GLY A 473 24.21 5.20 -19.57
CA GLY A 473 23.26 4.38 -20.33
C GLY A 473 21.84 4.52 -19.74
N LYS A 474 20.86 4.90 -20.57
CA LYS A 474 19.44 4.98 -20.19
C LYS A 474 18.98 3.66 -19.54
N ARG A 475 18.68 3.75 -18.24
CA ARG A 475 18.19 2.70 -17.35
C ARG A 475 16.96 2.00 -17.95
N LYS A 476 17.10 0.76 -18.42
CA LYS A 476 15.96 -0.11 -18.75
C LYS A 476 15.52 -0.84 -17.48
N ARG A 477 14.34 -0.47 -16.95
CA ARG A 477 13.65 -1.26 -15.93
C ARG A 477 13.28 -2.62 -16.53
N VAL A 478 13.95 -3.67 -16.09
CA VAL A 478 13.50 -5.04 -16.35
C VAL A 478 12.39 -5.35 -15.35
N THR A 479 11.21 -5.71 -15.84
CA THR A 479 10.05 -6.03 -15.01
C THR A 479 9.78 -7.52 -15.19
N TYR A 480 10.08 -8.32 -14.17
CA TYR A 480 9.69 -9.74 -14.16
C TYR A 480 8.35 -9.95 -13.46
N ASP A 481 7.61 -10.90 -14.00
CA ASP A 481 6.18 -11.11 -13.85
C ASP A 481 5.85 -11.88 -12.56
N LYS A 482 5.58 -11.16 -11.47
CA LYS A 482 5.14 -11.68 -10.15
C LYS A 482 3.65 -11.38 -9.88
N GLY A 483 2.86 -11.17 -10.95
CA GLY A 483 1.53 -10.58 -10.83
C GLY A 483 0.47 -11.48 -10.17
N TRP A 484 0.45 -12.77 -10.51
CA TRP A 484 -0.62 -13.69 -10.11
C TRP A 484 -0.54 -14.15 -8.65
N SER A 485 0.66 -14.47 -8.15
CA SER A 485 0.87 -14.85 -6.75
C SER A 485 0.50 -13.70 -5.81
N GLN A 486 0.88 -12.48 -6.17
CA GLN A 486 0.51 -11.26 -5.44
C GLN A 486 -1.00 -11.01 -5.50
N PHE A 487 -1.65 -11.15 -6.66
CA PHE A 487 -3.09 -10.96 -6.80
C PHE A 487 -3.86 -11.87 -5.83
N LEU A 488 -3.55 -13.18 -5.82
CA LEU A 488 -4.20 -14.14 -4.93
C LEU A 488 -3.97 -13.79 -3.45
N LEU A 489 -2.73 -13.44 -3.07
CA LEU A 489 -2.39 -13.06 -1.70
C LEU A 489 -3.19 -11.83 -1.23
N LEU A 490 -3.25 -10.80 -2.08
CA LEU A 490 -3.94 -9.55 -1.78
C LEU A 490 -5.45 -9.73 -1.74
N SER A 491 -6.02 -10.56 -2.63
CA SER A 491 -7.44 -10.92 -2.59
C SER A 491 -7.79 -11.67 -1.31
N MET A 492 -6.96 -12.63 -0.88
CA MET A 492 -7.15 -13.32 0.39
C MET A 492 -7.07 -12.37 1.59
N ARG A 493 -6.07 -11.46 1.59
CA ARG A 493 -5.95 -10.42 2.64
C ARG A 493 -7.20 -9.56 2.69
N TYR A 494 -7.66 -9.09 1.53
CA TYR A 494 -8.80 -8.19 1.43
C TYR A 494 -10.12 -8.86 1.84
N LEU A 495 -10.32 -10.14 1.48
CA LEU A 495 -11.44 -10.94 1.98
C LEU A 495 -11.44 -11.06 3.51
N GLU A 496 -10.27 -11.28 4.12
CA GLU A 496 -10.16 -11.37 5.57
C GLU A 496 -10.40 -10.03 6.27
N LEU A 497 -9.90 -8.92 5.70
CA LEU A 497 -10.22 -7.58 6.18
C LEU A 497 -11.73 -7.34 6.19
N LEU A 498 -12.41 -7.67 5.08
CA LEU A 498 -13.86 -7.53 4.95
C LEU A 498 -14.62 -8.43 5.93
N LYS A 499 -14.17 -9.68 6.12
CA LYS A 499 -14.77 -10.62 7.08
C LYS A 499 -14.64 -10.14 8.53
N ASN A 500 -13.51 -9.54 8.89
CA ASN A 500 -13.23 -9.08 10.24
C ASN A 500 -13.94 -7.76 10.56
N ASP A 501 -14.19 -6.91 9.56
CA ASP A 501 -15.06 -5.74 9.68
C ASP A 501 -16.55 -6.12 9.54
N ARG A 502 -17.06 -6.79 10.58
CA ARG A 502 -18.45 -7.28 10.61
C ARG A 502 -19.49 -6.17 10.43
N GLY A 503 -19.20 -4.96 10.92
CA GLY A 503 -20.13 -3.82 10.81
C GLY A 503 -20.28 -3.38 9.37
N ASN A 504 -19.16 -3.13 8.68
CA ASN A 504 -19.19 -2.75 7.27
C ASN A 504 -19.75 -3.89 6.39
N LEU A 505 -19.33 -5.14 6.64
CA LEU A 505 -19.84 -6.29 5.87
C LEU A 505 -21.36 -6.45 6.01
N LEU A 506 -21.91 -6.25 7.20
CA LEU A 506 -23.37 -6.30 7.42
C LEU A 506 -24.10 -5.21 6.63
N ILE A 507 -23.57 -3.98 6.62
CA ILE A 507 -24.13 -2.87 5.84
C ILE A 507 -24.12 -3.20 4.34
N LEU A 508 -22.97 -3.68 3.83
CA LEU A 508 -22.81 -4.06 2.43
C LEU A 508 -23.77 -5.19 2.01
N LEU A 509 -23.95 -6.21 2.85
CA LEU A 509 -24.84 -7.33 2.56
C LEU A 509 -26.32 -6.96 2.67
N LEU A 510 -26.69 -6.06 3.59
CA LEU A 510 -28.09 -5.65 3.80
C LEU A 510 -28.59 -4.60 2.79
N GLN A 511 -27.69 -3.87 2.12
CA GLN A 511 -28.08 -2.82 1.18
C GLN A 511 -29.02 -3.31 0.09
N ALA A 512 -28.68 -4.40 -0.62
CA ALA A 512 -29.50 -4.93 -1.70
C ALA A 512 -30.85 -5.50 -1.21
N PRO A 513 -30.92 -6.35 -0.16
CA PRO A 513 -32.19 -6.78 0.41
C PRO A 513 -33.09 -5.64 0.86
N VAL A 514 -32.54 -4.61 1.51
CA VAL A 514 -33.33 -3.46 1.99
C VAL A 514 -33.91 -2.67 0.82
N ILE A 515 -33.11 -2.39 -0.21
CA ILE A 515 -33.59 -1.70 -1.41
C ILE A 515 -34.63 -2.55 -2.14
N ALA A 516 -34.39 -3.85 -2.29
CA ALA A 516 -35.32 -4.75 -2.96
C ALA A 516 -36.66 -4.85 -2.22
N LEU A 517 -36.62 -4.97 -0.89
CA LEU A 517 -37.82 -4.97 -0.04
C LEU A 517 -38.58 -3.65 -0.17
N MET A 518 -37.88 -2.52 -0.10
CA MET A 518 -38.48 -1.19 -0.26
C MET A 518 -39.15 -1.05 -1.63
N LEU A 519 -38.50 -1.53 -2.69
CA LEU A 519 -39.04 -1.52 -4.05
C LEU A 519 -40.30 -2.38 -4.16
N VAL A 520 -40.28 -3.61 -3.64
CA VAL A 520 -41.46 -4.51 -3.66
C VAL A 520 -42.62 -3.91 -2.87
N LEU A 521 -42.36 -3.32 -1.70
CA LEU A 521 -43.38 -2.62 -0.91
C LEU A 521 -43.97 -1.44 -1.69
N MET A 522 -43.12 -0.59 -2.28
CA MET A 522 -43.55 0.55 -3.08
C MET A 522 -44.44 0.09 -4.24
N VAL A 523 -44.04 -0.94 -4.99
CA VAL A 523 -44.84 -1.45 -6.10
C VAL A 523 -46.17 -2.00 -5.61
N ARG A 524 -46.19 -2.80 -4.54
CA ARG A 524 -47.43 -3.42 -4.05
C ARG A 524 -48.43 -2.42 -3.49
N PHE A 525 -47.97 -1.38 -2.80
CA PHE A 525 -48.86 -0.46 -2.10
C PHE A 525 -49.21 0.80 -2.92
N GLU A 526 -48.30 1.31 -3.75
CA GLU A 526 -48.51 2.57 -4.48
C GLU A 526 -48.89 2.37 -5.95
N ILE A 527 -48.36 1.34 -6.62
CA ILE A 527 -48.56 1.12 -8.07
C ILE A 527 -49.61 0.03 -8.36
N GLY A 528 -49.55 -1.07 -7.61
CA GLY A 528 -50.38 -2.26 -7.80
C GLY A 528 -49.70 -3.37 -8.61
N THR A 529 -50.06 -4.63 -8.32
CA THR A 529 -49.33 -5.81 -8.83
C THR A 529 -49.50 -6.06 -10.33
N GLY A 530 -48.55 -6.74 -10.95
CA GLY A 530 -48.58 -7.08 -12.38
C GLY A 530 -48.01 -5.98 -13.27
N VAL A 531 -47.06 -5.20 -12.75
CA VAL A 531 -46.47 -4.04 -13.47
C VAL A 531 -45.79 -4.47 -14.77
N PHE A 532 -45.26 -5.70 -14.81
CA PHE A 532 -44.61 -6.30 -15.98
C PHE A 532 -45.52 -7.22 -16.80
N ASP A 533 -46.83 -7.23 -16.53
CA ASP A 533 -47.78 -7.96 -17.37
C ASP A 533 -48.04 -7.21 -18.69
N ALA A 534 -48.12 -7.96 -19.78
CA ALA A 534 -48.28 -7.40 -21.13
C ALA A 534 -49.45 -6.41 -21.26
N ASN A 535 -50.55 -6.69 -20.55
CA ASN A 535 -51.79 -5.92 -20.60
C ASN A 535 -51.75 -4.60 -19.80
N LYS A 536 -50.70 -4.42 -18.98
CA LYS A 536 -50.42 -3.16 -18.29
C LYS A 536 -49.33 -2.37 -19.01
N LEU A 537 -48.35 -3.07 -19.59
CA LEU A 537 -47.27 -2.45 -20.35
C LEU A 537 -47.76 -1.78 -21.63
N VAL A 538 -48.68 -2.44 -22.34
CA VAL A 538 -49.25 -1.95 -23.60
C VAL A 538 -50.76 -2.14 -23.57
N GLN A 539 -51.50 -1.06 -23.84
CA GLN A 539 -52.95 -1.07 -23.93
C GLN A 539 -53.38 -0.50 -25.27
N CYS A 540 -54.47 -1.03 -25.81
CA CYS A 540 -55.00 -0.58 -27.09
C CYS A 540 -56.39 0.02 -26.92
N ARG A 541 -56.66 1.10 -27.67
CA ARG A 541 -58.00 1.65 -27.82
C ARG A 541 -58.84 0.69 -28.64
N THR A 542 -60.13 0.61 -28.34
CA THR A 542 -61.07 -0.19 -29.13
C THR A 542 -61.40 0.43 -30.49
N SER A 543 -61.05 1.71 -30.72
CA SER A 543 -61.28 2.41 -31.97
C SER A 543 -60.24 3.50 -32.26
N VAL A 544 -60.03 3.78 -33.55
CA VAL A 544 -59.17 4.85 -34.08
C VAL A 544 -59.90 5.66 -35.14
N LEU A 545 -59.62 6.95 -35.23
CA LEU A 545 -60.21 7.81 -36.26
C LEU A 545 -59.41 7.68 -37.56
N THR A 546 -60.08 7.29 -38.64
CA THR A 546 -59.48 7.21 -39.98
C THR A 546 -60.08 8.25 -40.91
N ALA A 547 -59.45 8.49 -42.07
CA ALA A 547 -59.95 9.41 -43.09
C ALA A 547 -61.37 9.06 -43.61
N THR A 548 -61.80 7.80 -43.44
CA THR A 548 -63.12 7.29 -43.85
C THR A 548 -64.11 7.13 -42.68
N GLY A 549 -63.76 7.60 -41.48
CA GLY A 549 -64.55 7.45 -40.25
C GLY A 549 -63.88 6.61 -39.17
N PRO A 550 -64.51 6.43 -37.99
CA PRO A 550 -63.92 5.64 -36.90
C PRO A 550 -63.89 4.14 -37.26
N LEU A 551 -62.70 3.53 -37.18
CA LEU A 551 -62.51 2.09 -37.28
C LEU A 551 -62.52 1.50 -35.86
N ALA A 552 -63.47 0.62 -35.56
CA ALA A 552 -63.68 0.06 -34.22
C ALA A 552 -63.87 -1.47 -34.24
N LEU A 553 -63.53 -2.10 -33.12
CA LEU A 553 -63.83 -3.51 -32.85
C LEU A 553 -65.35 -3.79 -32.92
N PRO A 554 -65.77 -5.01 -33.34
CA PRO A 554 -67.18 -5.39 -33.35
C PRO A 554 -67.78 -5.26 -31.93
N GLN A 555 -68.89 -4.53 -31.80
CA GLN A 555 -69.61 -4.28 -30.53
C GLN A 555 -68.87 -3.43 -29.48
N ALA A 556 -67.73 -2.84 -29.80
CA ALA A 556 -67.01 -1.98 -28.84
C ALA A 556 -67.50 -0.53 -28.89
N ASN A 557 -67.66 0.10 -27.72
CA ASN A 557 -67.89 1.54 -27.62
C ASN A 557 -66.62 2.32 -28.00
N GLN A 558 -66.79 3.52 -28.58
CA GLN A 558 -65.73 4.33 -29.23
C GLN A 558 -64.59 4.85 -28.31
N THR A 559 -64.55 4.45 -27.04
CA THR A 559 -63.62 5.02 -26.03
C THR A 559 -63.12 4.03 -24.99
N GLN A 560 -63.32 2.72 -25.18
CA GLN A 560 -62.86 1.71 -24.21
C GLN A 560 -61.40 1.27 -24.47
N LEU A 561 -60.72 0.90 -23.39
CA LEU A 561 -59.39 0.29 -23.44
C LEU A 561 -59.53 -1.23 -23.42
N THR A 562 -58.71 -1.92 -24.20
CA THR A 562 -58.69 -3.38 -24.26
C THR A 562 -57.26 -3.91 -24.44
N ASP A 563 -57.12 -5.22 -24.30
CA ASP A 563 -55.88 -5.94 -24.63
C ASP A 563 -55.62 -5.84 -26.14
N CYS A 564 -54.38 -5.45 -26.48
CA CYS A 564 -53.91 -5.37 -27.84
C CYS A 564 -54.00 -6.70 -28.60
N SER A 565 -54.06 -7.85 -27.92
CA SER A 565 -54.33 -9.15 -28.56
C SER A 565 -55.66 -9.18 -29.31
N GLN A 566 -56.69 -8.51 -28.80
CA GLN A 566 -58.01 -8.43 -29.44
C GLN A 566 -57.98 -7.56 -30.69
N VAL A 567 -57.27 -6.43 -30.63
CA VAL A 567 -57.07 -5.56 -31.79
C VAL A 567 -56.23 -6.26 -32.85
N LEU A 568 -55.18 -6.97 -32.45
CA LEU A 568 -54.37 -7.77 -33.36
C LEU A 568 -55.21 -8.86 -34.05
N THR A 569 -56.09 -9.55 -33.30
CA THR A 569 -57.03 -10.54 -33.84
C THR A 569 -58.00 -9.91 -34.84
N PHE A 570 -58.50 -8.70 -34.56
CA PHE A 570 -59.35 -7.95 -35.49
C PHE A 570 -58.61 -7.55 -36.78
N LEU A 571 -57.38 -7.04 -36.67
CA LEU A 571 -56.53 -6.71 -37.82
C LEU A 571 -56.17 -7.96 -38.66
N GLN A 572 -56.21 -9.15 -38.04
CA GLN A 572 -55.97 -10.42 -38.71
C GLN A 572 -57.21 -11.01 -39.37
N ASN A 573 -58.38 -10.92 -38.74
CA ASN A 573 -59.55 -11.74 -39.10
C ASN A 573 -60.76 -10.95 -39.63
N ASP A 574 -60.91 -9.65 -39.31
CA ASP A 574 -62.01 -8.81 -39.84
C ASP A 574 -61.60 -8.17 -41.18
N PRO A 575 -62.41 -8.26 -42.25
CA PRO A 575 -62.09 -7.66 -43.55
C PRO A 575 -61.77 -6.15 -43.49
N ARG A 576 -62.40 -5.40 -42.59
CA ARG A 576 -62.14 -3.97 -42.39
C ARG A 576 -60.78 -3.74 -41.72
N GLY A 577 -60.44 -4.58 -40.76
CA GLY A 577 -59.12 -4.59 -40.10
C GLY A 577 -58.00 -4.96 -41.06
N GLN A 578 -58.19 -6.00 -41.89
CA GLN A 578 -57.23 -6.41 -42.91
C GLN A 578 -56.99 -5.32 -43.97
N ALA A 579 -58.06 -4.65 -44.43
CA ALA A 579 -57.94 -3.55 -45.38
C ALA A 579 -57.17 -2.36 -44.80
N PHE A 580 -57.39 -2.04 -43.52
CA PHE A 580 -56.64 -1.01 -42.81
C PHE A 580 -55.17 -1.40 -42.63
N ALA A 581 -54.89 -2.66 -42.26
CA ALA A 581 -53.53 -3.18 -42.13
C ALA A 581 -52.76 -3.13 -43.46
N GLY A 582 -53.40 -3.52 -44.57
CA GLY A 582 -52.79 -3.47 -45.90
C GLY A 582 -52.45 -2.06 -46.37
N ARG A 583 -53.22 -1.04 -45.96
CA ARG A 583 -52.97 0.37 -46.30
C ARG A 583 -51.91 1.03 -45.42
N ASN A 584 -51.68 0.54 -44.20
CA ASN A 584 -50.79 1.14 -43.21
C ASN A 584 -49.50 0.33 -42.98
N GLY A 585 -48.94 -0.25 -44.03
CA GLY A 585 -47.63 -0.92 -43.98
C GLY A 585 -47.61 -2.27 -43.26
N GLY A 586 -48.78 -2.88 -43.02
CA GLY A 586 -48.91 -4.22 -42.43
C GLY A 586 -49.58 -4.22 -41.06
N ARG A 587 -49.75 -5.42 -40.49
CA ARG A 587 -50.54 -5.63 -39.26
C ARG A 587 -49.93 -4.97 -38.02
N GLN A 588 -48.61 -5.09 -37.83
CA GLN A 588 -47.91 -4.50 -36.68
C GLN A 588 -47.89 -2.98 -36.75
N GLN A 589 -47.65 -2.41 -37.93
CA GLN A 589 -47.64 -0.95 -38.11
C GLN A 589 -49.04 -0.34 -38.01
N ALA A 590 -50.08 -1.06 -38.44
CA ALA A 590 -51.45 -0.67 -38.17
C ALA A 590 -51.82 -0.76 -36.69
N LEU A 591 -51.32 -1.77 -35.95
CA LEU A 591 -51.56 -1.93 -34.52
C LEU A 591 -51.06 -0.71 -33.73
N GLN A 592 -49.93 -0.11 -34.13
CA GLN A 592 -49.36 1.06 -33.45
C GLN A 592 -50.34 2.23 -33.31
N SER A 593 -51.20 2.46 -34.30
CA SER A 593 -52.22 3.52 -34.23
C SER A 593 -53.27 3.32 -33.13
N PHE A 594 -53.43 2.08 -32.65
CA PHE A 594 -54.37 1.74 -31.57
C PHE A 594 -53.72 1.79 -30.19
N ILE A 595 -52.38 1.78 -30.09
CA ILE A 595 -51.69 1.79 -28.80
C ILE A 595 -51.91 3.12 -28.08
N VAL A 596 -52.14 3.05 -26.78
CA VAL A 596 -52.33 4.21 -25.90
C VAL A 596 -50.98 4.73 -25.43
N ASP A 597 -50.86 6.06 -25.30
CA ASP A 597 -49.68 6.71 -24.73
C ASP A 597 -49.64 6.57 -23.19
N GLY A 598 -48.46 6.28 -22.64
CA GLY A 598 -48.18 6.21 -21.20
C GLY A 598 -48.46 4.91 -20.39
N PRO A 599 -49.03 3.79 -20.90
CA PRO A 599 -49.37 2.63 -20.07
C PRO A 599 -48.13 1.95 -19.43
N GLY A 600 -46.97 1.96 -20.12
CA GLY A 600 -45.71 1.43 -19.60
C GLY A 600 -44.94 2.33 -18.61
N ALA A 601 -45.47 3.51 -18.25
CA ALA A 601 -44.73 4.49 -17.45
C ALA A 601 -44.36 3.99 -16.04
N ASP A 602 -45.23 3.19 -15.41
CA ASP A 602 -44.94 2.65 -14.08
C ASP A 602 -43.86 1.56 -14.11
N ALA A 603 -43.87 0.71 -15.13
CA ALA A 603 -42.79 -0.25 -15.37
C ALA A 603 -41.46 0.48 -15.63
N GLN A 604 -41.48 1.56 -16.40
CA GLN A 604 -40.29 2.39 -16.63
C GLN A 604 -39.71 2.95 -15.31
N LYS A 605 -40.56 3.43 -14.39
CA LYS A 605 -40.12 3.90 -13.06
C LYS A 605 -39.47 2.78 -12.23
N VAL A 606 -40.08 1.60 -12.20
CA VAL A 606 -39.55 0.44 -11.45
C VAL A 606 -38.19 0.01 -12.02
N LEU A 607 -38.06 -0.12 -13.34
CA LEU A 607 -36.81 -0.45 -14.00
C LEU A 607 -35.73 0.61 -13.76
N PHE A 608 -36.11 1.89 -13.74
CA PHE A 608 -35.19 2.98 -13.40
C PHE A 608 -34.68 2.87 -11.97
N ILE A 609 -35.55 2.61 -11.00
CA ILE A 609 -35.13 2.44 -9.59
C ILE A 609 -34.20 1.24 -9.46
N MET A 610 -34.48 0.12 -10.16
CA MET A 610 -33.59 -1.05 -10.18
C MET A 610 -32.21 -0.70 -10.76
N ALA A 611 -32.17 -0.07 -11.94
CA ALA A 611 -30.92 0.34 -12.58
C ALA A 611 -30.12 1.31 -11.70
N PHE A 612 -30.76 2.36 -11.19
CA PHE A 612 -30.12 3.34 -10.32
C PHE A 612 -29.61 2.73 -9.01
N ALA A 613 -30.40 1.86 -8.38
CA ALA A 613 -29.99 1.15 -7.17
C ALA A 613 -28.71 0.32 -7.40
N THR A 614 -28.59 -0.35 -8.55
CA THR A 614 -27.38 -1.13 -8.88
C THR A 614 -26.14 -0.28 -9.07
N VAL A 615 -26.27 0.87 -9.74
CA VAL A 615 -25.18 1.84 -9.83
C VAL A 615 -24.81 2.38 -8.45
N LEU A 616 -25.82 2.70 -7.62
CA LEU A 616 -25.63 3.26 -6.28
C LEU A 616 -24.83 2.33 -5.36
N PHE A 617 -25.25 1.07 -5.19
CA PHE A 617 -24.51 0.15 -4.33
C PHE A 617 -23.12 -0.18 -4.90
N GLY A 618 -22.99 -0.34 -6.23
CA GLY A 618 -21.68 -0.53 -6.86
C GLY A 618 -20.73 0.63 -6.55
N CYS A 619 -21.19 1.86 -6.74
CA CYS A 619 -20.41 3.08 -6.47
C CYS A 619 -20.01 3.17 -4.98
N ILE A 620 -20.95 2.94 -4.06
CA ILE A 620 -20.69 2.97 -2.61
C ILE A 620 -19.62 1.94 -2.23
N ASN A 621 -19.72 0.70 -2.74
CA ASN A 621 -18.77 -0.37 -2.48
C ASN A 621 -17.32 0.01 -2.87
N GLY A 622 -17.13 0.80 -3.93
CA GLY A 622 -15.81 1.17 -4.45
C GLY A 622 -15.23 2.49 -3.92
N THR A 623 -16.07 3.41 -3.42
CA THR A 623 -15.70 4.83 -3.22
C THR A 623 -14.50 5.06 -2.30
N ARG A 624 -14.33 4.27 -1.25
CA ARG A 624 -13.30 4.51 -0.20
C ARG A 624 -12.09 3.57 -0.30
N GLU A 625 -12.10 2.66 -1.25
CA GLU A 625 -11.27 1.45 -1.22
C GLU A 625 -9.78 1.64 -1.44
N PHE A 626 -9.37 2.60 -2.28
CA PHE A 626 -7.97 2.94 -2.48
C PHE A 626 -7.49 3.99 -1.49
N VAL A 627 -8.31 5.01 -1.20
CA VAL A 627 -7.92 6.11 -0.31
C VAL A 627 -7.70 5.64 1.12
N LYS A 628 -8.56 4.73 1.62
CA LYS A 628 -8.47 4.23 3.00
C LYS A 628 -7.15 3.53 3.31
N GLU A 629 -6.51 2.94 2.29
CA GLU A 629 -5.27 2.16 2.41
C GLU A 629 -4.07 2.86 1.75
N ALA A 630 -4.20 4.11 1.31
CA ALA A 630 -3.17 4.79 0.53
C ALA A 630 -1.80 4.82 1.21
N ALA A 631 -1.77 4.97 2.54
CA ALA A 631 -0.55 4.94 3.34
C ALA A 631 0.12 3.56 3.33
N ILE A 632 -0.67 2.49 3.52
CA ILE A 632 -0.20 1.10 3.50
C ILE A 632 0.31 0.74 2.11
N TYR A 633 -0.45 1.11 1.06
CA TYR A 633 -0.08 0.89 -0.34
C TYR A 633 1.26 1.54 -0.66
N ARG A 634 1.49 2.81 -0.29
CA ARG A 634 2.78 3.49 -0.56
C ARG A 634 3.96 2.77 0.08
N ARG A 635 3.81 2.30 1.34
CA ARG A 635 4.86 1.56 2.03
C ARG A 635 5.15 0.22 1.35
N GLU A 636 4.13 -0.58 1.06
CA GLU A 636 4.31 -1.88 0.40
C GLU A 636 4.82 -1.75 -1.04
N ARG A 637 4.44 -0.66 -1.71
CA ARG A 637 4.93 -0.28 -3.04
C ARG A 637 6.38 0.16 -3.00
N ALA A 638 6.94 0.68 -1.90
CA ALA A 638 8.37 0.97 -1.83
C ALA A 638 9.20 -0.33 -2.03
N VAL A 639 8.73 -1.46 -1.49
CA VAL A 639 9.44 -2.75 -1.52
C VAL A 639 9.19 -3.55 -2.81
N ASN A 640 8.01 -4.16 -3.00
CA ASN A 640 7.78 -4.99 -4.20
C ASN A 640 6.30 -5.21 -4.60
N LEU A 641 5.37 -4.35 -4.17
CA LEU A 641 3.94 -4.50 -4.51
C LEU A 641 3.64 -4.03 -5.94
N GLY A 642 3.03 -4.85 -6.79
CA GLY A 642 2.58 -4.46 -8.13
C GLY A 642 1.27 -3.64 -8.14
N ILE A 643 1.14 -2.69 -9.08
CA ILE A 643 -0.09 -1.87 -9.23
C ILE A 643 -1.27 -2.73 -9.72
N LEU A 644 -1.06 -3.55 -10.76
CA LEU A 644 -2.11 -4.37 -11.36
C LEU A 644 -2.64 -5.44 -10.39
N PRO A 645 -1.79 -6.24 -9.70
CA PRO A 645 -2.26 -7.21 -8.71
C PRO A 645 -3.07 -6.55 -7.59
N TYR A 646 -2.62 -5.39 -7.10
CA TYR A 646 -3.34 -4.62 -6.09
C TYR A 646 -4.71 -4.15 -6.59
N MET A 647 -4.77 -3.51 -7.76
CA MET A 647 -6.01 -3.01 -8.35
C MET A 647 -7.01 -4.15 -8.60
N PHE A 648 -6.58 -5.22 -9.27
CA PHE A 648 -7.46 -6.35 -9.58
C PHE A 648 -7.89 -7.09 -8.32
N SER A 649 -7.07 -7.15 -7.27
CA SER A 649 -7.46 -7.83 -6.03
C SER A 649 -8.72 -7.24 -5.40
N LYS A 650 -8.90 -5.91 -5.51
CA LYS A 650 -10.11 -5.21 -5.06
C LYS A 650 -11.27 -5.35 -6.05
N ILE A 651 -11.01 -5.19 -7.35
CA ILE A 651 -12.04 -5.35 -8.40
C ILE A 651 -12.66 -6.74 -8.33
N ALA A 652 -11.87 -7.80 -8.17
CA ALA A 652 -12.36 -9.18 -8.13
C ALA A 652 -13.25 -9.43 -6.90
N VAL A 653 -12.78 -9.04 -5.71
CA VAL A 653 -13.53 -9.30 -4.46
C VAL A 653 -14.82 -8.48 -4.40
N LEU A 654 -14.76 -7.19 -4.71
CA LEU A 654 -15.95 -6.32 -4.73
C LEU A 654 -16.87 -6.65 -5.91
N GLY A 655 -16.32 -7.13 -7.02
CA GLY A 655 -17.09 -7.63 -8.15
C GLY A 655 -17.98 -8.80 -7.74
N VAL A 656 -17.42 -9.81 -7.05
CA VAL A 656 -18.21 -10.94 -6.52
C VAL A 656 -19.33 -10.46 -5.59
N LEU A 657 -19.08 -9.46 -4.74
CA LEU A 657 -20.11 -8.84 -3.91
C LEU A 657 -21.21 -8.19 -4.77
N CYS A 658 -20.86 -7.47 -5.82
CA CYS A 658 -21.83 -6.84 -6.74
C CYS A 658 -22.68 -7.88 -7.49
N LEU A 659 -22.08 -9.01 -7.91
CA LEU A 659 -22.79 -10.14 -8.52
C LEU A 659 -23.83 -10.71 -7.54
N PHE A 660 -23.45 -10.89 -6.28
CA PHE A 660 -24.35 -11.39 -5.23
C PHE A 660 -25.48 -10.40 -4.91
N GLN A 661 -25.15 -9.11 -4.75
CA GLN A 661 -26.14 -8.05 -4.52
C GLN A 661 -27.15 -7.92 -5.68
N SER A 662 -26.68 -8.02 -6.92
CA SER A 662 -27.54 -8.01 -8.10
C SER A 662 -28.46 -9.23 -8.15
N ALA A 663 -27.96 -10.42 -7.80
CA ALA A 663 -28.77 -11.64 -7.73
C ALA A 663 -29.88 -11.54 -6.69
N ILE A 664 -29.58 -11.00 -5.51
CA ILE A 664 -30.57 -10.73 -4.46
C ILE A 664 -31.65 -9.78 -4.98
N LEU A 665 -31.25 -8.64 -5.57
CA LEU A 665 -32.21 -7.66 -6.07
C LEU A 665 -33.14 -8.28 -7.12
N THR A 666 -32.59 -9.01 -8.10
CA THR A 666 -33.38 -9.71 -9.11
C THR A 666 -34.32 -10.75 -8.48
N PHE A 667 -33.85 -11.54 -7.52
CA PHE A 667 -34.65 -12.58 -6.86
C PHE A 667 -35.86 -12.00 -6.11
N PHE A 668 -35.65 -10.95 -5.32
CA PHE A 668 -36.74 -10.32 -4.57
C PHE A 668 -37.74 -9.60 -5.47
N VAL A 669 -37.27 -8.97 -6.55
CA VAL A 669 -38.17 -8.36 -7.54
C VAL A 669 -39.00 -9.43 -8.24
N GLU A 670 -38.41 -10.54 -8.69
CA GLU A 670 -39.13 -11.65 -9.32
C GLU A 670 -40.21 -12.25 -8.40
N LEU A 671 -39.92 -12.36 -7.09
CA LEU A 671 -40.87 -12.84 -6.10
C LEU A 671 -42.04 -11.86 -5.88
N GLY A 672 -41.76 -10.56 -5.94
CA GLY A 672 -42.75 -9.50 -5.76
C GLY A 672 -43.62 -9.28 -7.00
N GLU A 673 -42.96 -9.17 -8.16
CA GLU A 673 -43.46 -8.80 -9.48
C GLU A 673 -42.77 -9.65 -10.57
N PRO A 674 -43.37 -10.80 -10.95
CA PRO A 674 -42.74 -11.72 -11.89
C PRO A 674 -42.47 -11.11 -13.27
N LEU A 675 -41.25 -11.31 -13.78
CA LEU A 675 -40.84 -10.86 -15.10
C LEU A 675 -41.38 -11.82 -16.17
N ARG A 676 -42.30 -11.34 -17.01
CA ARG A 676 -43.05 -12.18 -17.96
C ARG A 676 -42.39 -12.36 -19.32
N GLN A 677 -41.57 -11.39 -19.75
CA GLN A 677 -41.05 -11.33 -21.11
C GLN A 677 -39.55 -11.09 -21.15
N GLY A 678 -38.91 -11.72 -22.12
CA GLY A 678 -37.48 -11.62 -22.42
C GLY A 678 -37.28 -11.88 -23.91
N ILE A 679 -36.15 -11.44 -24.46
CA ILE A 679 -35.94 -11.39 -25.92
C ILE A 679 -35.01 -12.51 -26.41
N ALA A 680 -33.88 -12.68 -25.73
CA ALA A 680 -32.77 -13.58 -26.07
C ALA A 680 -32.60 -14.72 -25.04
N LEU A 681 -32.79 -14.43 -23.75
CA LEU A 681 -32.68 -15.37 -22.63
C LEU A 681 -33.94 -15.29 -21.76
N PRO A 682 -34.13 -16.20 -20.78
CA PRO A 682 -35.25 -16.08 -19.86
C PRO A 682 -35.20 -14.73 -19.10
N PRO A 683 -36.36 -14.10 -18.82
CA PRO A 683 -36.46 -12.71 -18.33
C PRO A 683 -35.60 -12.41 -17.10
N VAL A 684 -35.56 -13.37 -16.17
CA VAL A 684 -34.77 -13.30 -14.93
C VAL A 684 -33.27 -13.24 -15.22
N PHE A 685 -32.78 -14.04 -16.17
CA PHE A 685 -31.36 -14.06 -16.53
C PHE A 685 -30.94 -12.81 -17.29
N GLU A 686 -31.77 -12.31 -18.23
CA GLU A 686 -31.50 -11.05 -18.94
C GLU A 686 -31.40 -9.87 -17.98
N THR A 687 -32.36 -9.79 -17.05
CA THR A 687 -32.38 -8.76 -16.01
C THR A 687 -31.17 -8.89 -15.10
N TYR A 688 -30.84 -10.11 -14.65
CA TYR A 688 -29.67 -10.35 -13.82
C TYR A 688 -28.35 -9.91 -14.49
N ILE A 689 -28.13 -10.30 -15.76
CA ILE A 689 -26.92 -9.91 -16.51
C ILE A 689 -26.85 -8.39 -16.64
N THR A 690 -27.97 -7.74 -17.01
CA THR A 690 -28.04 -6.29 -17.17
C THR A 690 -27.72 -5.56 -15.86
N LEU A 691 -28.35 -5.96 -14.75
CA LEU A 691 -28.12 -5.38 -13.43
C LEU A 691 -26.69 -5.65 -12.92
N THR A 692 -26.13 -6.83 -13.21
CA THR A 692 -24.75 -7.18 -12.85
C THR A 692 -23.75 -6.28 -13.58
N LEU A 693 -23.84 -6.15 -14.91
CA LEU A 693 -22.98 -5.25 -15.68
C LEU A 693 -23.13 -3.80 -15.22
N THR A 694 -24.34 -3.38 -14.89
CA THR A 694 -24.62 -2.03 -14.37
C THR A 694 -23.97 -1.81 -13.01
N SER A 695 -24.07 -2.78 -12.09
CA SER A 695 -23.43 -2.72 -10.78
C SER A 695 -21.91 -2.71 -10.85
N LEU A 696 -21.32 -3.48 -11.77
CA LEU A 696 -19.88 -3.50 -12.02
C LEU A 696 -19.42 -2.15 -12.59
N ALA A 697 -20.16 -1.55 -13.52
CA ALA A 697 -19.86 -0.20 -14.00
C ALA A 697 -19.93 0.83 -12.85
N GLY A 698 -20.94 0.72 -11.98
CA GLY A 698 -21.03 1.51 -10.73
C GLY A 698 -19.82 1.31 -9.82
N LEU A 699 -19.37 0.07 -9.62
CA LEU A 699 -18.16 -0.25 -8.86
C LEU A 699 -16.92 0.40 -9.46
N MET A 700 -16.75 0.34 -10.78
CA MET A 700 -15.63 0.98 -11.46
C MET A 700 -15.65 2.51 -11.29
N ILE A 701 -16.82 3.13 -11.32
CA ILE A 701 -16.99 4.56 -11.02
C ILE A 701 -16.54 4.85 -9.57
N GLY A 702 -17.00 4.07 -8.59
CA GLY A 702 -16.61 4.21 -7.19
C GLY A 702 -15.10 4.06 -6.98
N LEU A 703 -14.49 3.04 -7.61
CA LEU A 703 -13.04 2.82 -7.56
C LEU A 703 -12.26 3.96 -8.24
N ALA A 704 -12.77 4.53 -9.33
CA ALA A 704 -12.17 5.70 -9.97
C ALA A 704 -12.20 6.94 -9.07
N ILE A 705 -13.33 7.18 -8.38
CA ILE A 705 -13.43 8.23 -7.34
C ILE A 705 -12.37 8.01 -6.27
N SER A 706 -12.24 6.78 -5.79
CA SER A 706 -11.24 6.42 -4.78
C SER A 706 -9.80 6.61 -5.27
N ALA A 707 -9.53 6.28 -6.53
CA ALA A 707 -8.19 6.43 -7.11
C ALA A 707 -7.78 7.91 -7.24
N VAL A 708 -8.73 8.83 -7.47
CA VAL A 708 -8.47 10.27 -7.64
C VAL A 708 -8.46 11.00 -6.30
N ALA A 709 -9.40 10.69 -5.41
CA ALA A 709 -9.60 11.44 -4.17
C ALA A 709 -8.32 11.49 -3.29
N PRO A 710 -8.05 12.62 -2.62
CA PRO A 710 -6.86 12.77 -1.77
C PRO A 710 -7.07 12.22 -0.36
N ASN A 711 -8.31 12.20 0.14
CA ASN A 711 -8.69 11.70 1.45
C ASN A 711 -10.11 11.11 1.44
N ASN A 712 -10.46 10.39 2.50
CA ASN A 712 -11.72 9.62 2.58
C ASN A 712 -12.95 10.54 2.50
N ASP A 713 -12.91 11.70 3.15
CA ASP A 713 -14.06 12.62 3.20
C ASP A 713 -14.38 13.18 1.82
N ARG A 714 -13.37 13.63 1.07
CA ARG A 714 -13.56 14.10 -0.31
C ARG A 714 -14.06 13.00 -1.24
N ALA A 715 -13.62 11.75 -1.04
CA ALA A 715 -14.14 10.63 -1.82
C ALA A 715 -15.66 10.48 -1.66
N VAL A 716 -16.16 10.55 -0.41
CA VAL A 716 -17.60 10.49 -0.12
C VAL A 716 -18.34 11.70 -0.69
N SER A 717 -17.77 12.90 -0.60
CA SER A 717 -18.38 14.11 -1.18
C SER A 717 -18.54 14.07 -2.70
N PHE A 718 -17.75 13.27 -3.42
CA PHE A 718 -17.90 13.09 -4.86
C PHE A 718 -19.06 12.18 -5.26
N VAL A 719 -19.55 11.32 -4.35
CA VAL A 719 -20.60 10.34 -4.67
C VAL A 719 -21.88 11.02 -5.19
N PRO A 720 -22.47 12.03 -4.52
CA PRO A 720 -23.68 12.70 -5.03
C PRO A 720 -23.43 13.41 -6.37
N ILE A 721 -22.25 14.01 -6.55
CA ILE A 721 -21.89 14.75 -7.78
C ILE A 721 -21.89 13.81 -8.99
N ILE A 722 -21.53 12.54 -8.80
CA ILE A 722 -21.51 11.54 -9.86
C ILE A 722 -22.86 10.83 -10.02
N LEU A 723 -23.61 10.63 -8.92
CA LEU A 723 -24.90 9.93 -8.96
C LEU A 723 -26.06 10.79 -9.46
N ILE A 724 -26.08 12.10 -9.17
CA ILE A 724 -27.18 12.98 -9.63
C ILE A 724 -27.28 13.01 -11.17
N PRO A 725 -26.18 13.18 -11.94
CA PRO A 725 -26.24 13.09 -13.39
C PRO A 725 -26.73 11.74 -13.91
N GLN A 726 -26.44 10.63 -13.22
CA GLN A 726 -26.94 9.29 -13.61
C GLN A 726 -28.46 9.20 -13.57
N VAL A 727 -29.10 9.93 -12.64
CA VAL A 727 -30.56 10.04 -12.53
C VAL A 727 -31.11 10.85 -13.70
N ILE A 728 -30.52 12.03 -13.93
CA ILE A 728 -30.95 13.00 -14.94
C ILE A 728 -30.82 12.44 -16.37
N PHE A 729 -29.64 11.89 -16.70
CA PHE A 729 -29.31 11.40 -18.05
C PHE A 729 -29.71 9.95 -18.29
N SER A 730 -30.48 9.34 -17.39
CA SER A 730 -31.06 8.00 -17.62
C SER A 730 -32.09 7.98 -18.75
N GLY A 731 -32.76 9.11 -19.01
CA GLY A 731 -33.89 9.22 -19.93
C GLY A 731 -35.23 8.71 -19.39
N ALA A 732 -35.29 8.32 -18.12
CA ALA A 732 -36.51 7.85 -17.48
C ALA A 732 -37.35 9.01 -16.91
N ILE A 733 -36.70 10.02 -16.33
CA ILE A 733 -37.38 11.18 -15.71
C ILE A 733 -37.54 12.32 -16.72
N ILE A 734 -36.49 12.58 -17.50
CA ILE A 734 -36.46 13.66 -18.49
C ILE A 734 -36.09 13.04 -19.84
N PRO A 735 -36.98 13.10 -20.86
CA PRO A 735 -36.66 12.60 -22.19
C PRO A 735 -35.65 13.51 -22.89
N LEU A 736 -34.51 12.97 -23.30
CA LEU A 736 -33.41 13.68 -23.97
C LEU A 736 -33.69 13.83 -25.48
N LYS A 737 -34.21 15.00 -25.87
CA LYS A 737 -34.55 15.29 -27.28
C LYS A 737 -33.39 15.89 -28.07
N ASP A 738 -32.42 16.50 -27.39
CA ASP A 738 -31.31 17.21 -28.02
C ASP A 738 -30.08 16.32 -28.20
N TRP A 739 -29.43 16.40 -29.37
CA TRP A 739 -28.30 15.56 -29.75
C TRP A 739 -27.10 15.68 -28.78
N LEU A 740 -26.86 16.86 -28.20
CA LEU A 740 -25.74 17.07 -27.27
C LEU A 740 -26.00 16.32 -25.95
N THR A 741 -27.23 16.40 -25.46
CA THR A 741 -27.63 15.73 -24.22
C THR A 741 -27.61 14.21 -24.36
N GLN A 742 -27.95 13.68 -25.54
CA GLN A 742 -27.83 12.25 -25.86
C GLN A 742 -26.36 11.78 -25.86
N ILE A 743 -25.44 12.55 -26.45
CA ILE A 743 -24.00 12.22 -26.44
C ILE A 743 -23.47 12.21 -25.00
N LEU A 744 -23.85 13.20 -24.19
CA LEU A 744 -23.47 13.23 -22.77
C LEU A 744 -24.08 12.07 -21.99
N ALA A 745 -25.25 11.56 -22.39
CA ALA A 745 -25.89 10.42 -21.72
C ALA A 745 -25.14 9.09 -21.91
N VAL A 746 -24.38 8.94 -23.00
CA VAL A 746 -23.70 7.69 -23.37
C VAL A 746 -22.69 7.22 -22.31
N ILE A 747 -22.09 8.13 -21.55
CA ILE A 747 -21.10 7.76 -20.52
C ILE A 747 -21.74 7.21 -19.22
N PHE A 748 -23.06 7.33 -19.06
CA PHE A 748 -23.75 6.95 -17.84
C PHE A 748 -24.31 5.51 -17.92
N PRO A 749 -23.84 4.57 -17.07
CA PRO A 749 -24.34 3.20 -17.05
C PRO A 749 -25.87 3.07 -16.93
N THR A 750 -26.52 3.94 -16.15
CA THR A 750 -27.99 3.89 -15.98
C THR A 750 -28.73 4.04 -17.31
N ARG A 751 -28.18 4.80 -18.27
CA ARG A 751 -28.77 4.97 -19.61
C ARG A 751 -28.84 3.65 -20.37
N TRP A 752 -27.72 2.93 -20.41
CA TRP A 752 -27.61 1.64 -21.09
C TRP A 752 -28.39 0.54 -20.37
N ALA A 753 -28.42 0.58 -19.03
CA ALA A 753 -29.25 -0.30 -18.23
C ALA A 753 -30.74 -0.13 -18.57
N MET A 754 -31.22 1.12 -18.68
CA MET A 754 -32.59 1.40 -19.10
C MET A 754 -32.88 0.90 -20.51
N ALA A 755 -31.96 1.11 -21.46
CA ALA A 755 -32.11 0.62 -22.83
C ALA A 755 -32.27 -0.91 -22.88
N ALA A 756 -31.45 -1.65 -22.12
CA ALA A 756 -31.50 -3.10 -22.03
C ALA A 756 -32.76 -3.62 -21.31
N LEU A 757 -33.05 -3.12 -20.11
CA LEU A 757 -34.20 -3.56 -19.30
C LEU A 757 -35.53 -3.21 -19.98
N GLY A 758 -35.65 -1.99 -20.52
CA GLY A 758 -36.85 -1.54 -21.21
C GLY A 758 -37.14 -2.34 -22.48
N SER A 759 -36.10 -2.66 -23.25
CA SER A 759 -36.25 -3.55 -24.42
C SER A 759 -36.70 -4.95 -23.98
N SER A 760 -36.07 -5.51 -22.94
CA SER A 760 -36.34 -6.89 -22.44
C SER A 760 -37.78 -7.08 -21.96
N VAL A 761 -38.29 -6.14 -21.17
CA VAL A 761 -39.65 -6.21 -20.60
C VAL A 761 -40.74 -5.82 -21.59
N GLY A 762 -40.40 -5.08 -22.65
CA GLY A 762 -41.33 -4.74 -23.71
C GLY A 762 -41.86 -3.30 -23.68
N LEU A 763 -41.05 -2.32 -23.24
CA LEU A 763 -41.43 -0.89 -23.24
C LEU A 763 -41.44 -0.31 -24.65
N HIS A 764 -42.32 0.68 -24.87
CA HIS A 764 -42.47 1.41 -26.14
C HIS A 764 -42.05 2.85 -25.92
N ALA A 765 -40.84 3.22 -26.34
CA ALA A 765 -40.32 4.55 -26.07
C ALA A 765 -41.18 5.63 -26.76
N GLU A 766 -41.62 5.40 -28.00
CA GLU A 766 -42.46 6.35 -28.74
C GLU A 766 -43.74 6.79 -27.99
N THR A 767 -44.37 5.88 -27.25
CA THR A 767 -45.66 6.12 -26.56
C THR A 767 -45.50 6.57 -25.11
N ILE A 768 -44.30 6.51 -24.54
CA ILE A 768 -44.00 7.02 -23.19
C ILE A 768 -43.36 8.43 -23.26
N GLY A 769 -43.54 9.14 -24.38
CA GLY A 769 -42.97 10.48 -24.60
C GLY A 769 -41.46 10.45 -24.93
N GLY A 770 -41.07 9.41 -25.67
CA GLY A 770 -39.72 8.85 -25.78
C GLY A 770 -38.56 9.77 -26.12
N ASP A 771 -37.47 9.42 -25.46
CA ASP A 771 -36.10 9.84 -25.71
C ASP A 771 -35.47 8.99 -26.83
N HIS A 772 -34.58 9.58 -27.62
CA HIS A 772 -33.83 8.88 -28.67
C HIS A 772 -32.40 8.60 -28.17
N LEU A 773 -31.87 7.41 -28.45
CA LEU A 773 -30.51 7.09 -28.05
C LEU A 773 -29.47 7.73 -28.98
N PHE A 774 -29.73 7.67 -30.30
CA PHE A 774 -28.86 8.22 -31.33
C PHE A 774 -29.69 8.90 -32.43
N GLY A 775 -29.84 10.22 -32.36
CA GLY A 775 -30.52 10.97 -33.41
C GLY A 775 -32.03 10.66 -33.46
N ASN A 776 -32.48 9.90 -34.46
CA ASN A 776 -33.89 9.54 -34.66
C ASN A 776 -34.25 8.11 -34.20
N ASP A 777 -33.30 7.39 -33.58
CA ASP A 777 -33.51 6.02 -33.11
C ASP A 777 -34.00 5.98 -31.66
N TYR A 778 -35.17 5.37 -31.44
CA TYR A 778 -35.80 5.26 -30.13
C TYR A 778 -34.96 4.46 -29.13
N THR A 779 -35.08 4.78 -27.84
CA THR A 779 -34.22 4.18 -26.81
C THR A 779 -34.49 2.68 -26.62
N TYR A 780 -35.75 2.24 -26.65
CA TYR A 780 -36.16 0.84 -26.40
C TYR A 780 -36.62 0.18 -27.71
N HIS A 781 -36.10 -1.01 -28.01
CA HIS A 781 -36.56 -1.84 -29.13
C HIS A 781 -37.18 -3.11 -28.53
N SER A 782 -38.49 -3.11 -28.35
CA SER A 782 -39.25 -4.22 -27.75
C SER A 782 -39.85 -5.16 -28.80
N THR A 783 -40.19 -6.38 -28.39
CA THR A 783 -40.92 -7.35 -29.24
C THR A 783 -42.42 -7.41 -28.93
N LEU A 784 -42.85 -6.86 -27.79
CA LEU A 784 -44.24 -6.90 -27.34
C LEU A 784 -45.12 -5.96 -28.17
N TYR A 785 -45.99 -6.47 -29.04
CA TYR A 785 -46.88 -5.64 -29.87
C TYR A 785 -46.15 -4.53 -30.65
N SER A 786 -44.88 -4.75 -31.01
CA SER A 786 -44.00 -3.74 -31.59
C SER A 786 -43.83 -3.91 -33.11
N ILE A 787 -43.32 -2.86 -33.75
CA ILE A 787 -42.87 -2.86 -35.15
C ILE A 787 -41.42 -3.36 -35.30
N TYR A 788 -40.65 -3.39 -34.21
CA TYR A 788 -39.29 -3.92 -34.23
C TYR A 788 -39.29 -5.44 -34.30
N SER A 789 -38.37 -6.00 -35.08
CA SER A 789 -38.19 -7.44 -35.15
C SER A 789 -37.50 -7.97 -33.88
N GLN A 790 -37.60 -9.27 -33.65
CA GLN A 790 -36.85 -9.92 -32.57
C GLN A 790 -35.34 -9.69 -32.73
N SER A 791 -34.82 -9.70 -33.96
CA SER A 791 -33.40 -9.40 -34.23
C SER A 791 -33.03 -7.97 -33.85
N ASP A 792 -33.89 -6.99 -34.10
CA ASP A 792 -33.61 -5.58 -33.75
C ASP A 792 -33.52 -5.42 -32.22
N ALA A 793 -34.49 -6.00 -31.51
CA ALA A 793 -34.54 -6.01 -30.05
C ALA A 793 -33.30 -6.71 -29.44
N GLN A 794 -32.88 -7.85 -30.00
CA GLN A 794 -31.65 -8.56 -29.58
C GLN A 794 -30.39 -7.73 -29.81
N ASN A 795 -30.26 -7.13 -31.00
CA ASN A 795 -29.15 -6.25 -31.33
C ASN A 795 -29.06 -5.09 -30.34
N ARG A 796 -30.20 -4.51 -29.96
CA ARG A 796 -30.25 -3.42 -28.99
C ARG A 796 -29.83 -3.85 -27.58
N LEU A 797 -30.29 -5.01 -27.13
CA LEU A 797 -29.88 -5.59 -25.86
C LEU A 797 -28.37 -5.84 -25.81
N PHE A 798 -27.82 -6.49 -26.84
CA PHE A 798 -26.38 -6.77 -26.92
C PHE A 798 -25.55 -5.49 -27.04
N LEU A 799 -26.00 -4.48 -27.79
CA LEU A 799 -25.35 -3.19 -27.86
C LEU A 799 -25.24 -2.55 -26.47
N ALA A 800 -26.32 -2.60 -25.67
CA ALA A 800 -26.31 -2.07 -24.32
C ALA A 800 -25.36 -2.83 -23.39
N TRP A 801 -25.29 -4.16 -23.49
CA TRP A 801 -24.31 -4.96 -22.73
C TRP A 801 -22.87 -4.67 -23.14
N ILE A 802 -22.60 -4.55 -24.45
CA ILE A 802 -21.28 -4.17 -24.97
C ILE A 802 -20.88 -2.78 -24.48
N ALA A 803 -21.80 -1.82 -24.49
CA ALA A 803 -21.54 -0.47 -24.00
C ALA A 803 -21.23 -0.44 -22.50
N LEU A 804 -21.99 -1.18 -21.68
CA LEU A 804 -21.68 -1.35 -20.24
C LEU A 804 -20.30 -2.01 -20.04
N GLY A 805 -19.99 -3.05 -20.80
CA GLY A 805 -18.67 -3.70 -20.80
C GLY A 805 -17.55 -2.74 -21.19
N ALA A 806 -17.75 -1.91 -22.21
CA ALA A 806 -16.78 -0.90 -22.65
C ALA A 806 -16.54 0.15 -21.55
N ILE A 807 -17.59 0.63 -20.88
CA ILE A 807 -17.46 1.55 -19.73
C ILE A 807 -16.60 0.92 -18.62
N ILE A 808 -16.84 -0.36 -18.28
CA ILE A 808 -16.05 -1.09 -17.27
C ILE A 808 -14.56 -1.14 -17.67
N VAL A 809 -14.26 -1.48 -18.93
CA VAL A 809 -12.88 -1.57 -19.43
C VAL A 809 -12.18 -0.21 -19.42
N VAL A 810 -12.84 0.83 -19.94
CA VAL A 810 -12.30 2.20 -19.98
C VAL A 810 -12.00 2.71 -18.57
N LEU A 811 -12.92 2.51 -17.62
CA LEU A 811 -12.70 2.91 -16.23
C LEU A 811 -11.60 2.09 -15.55
N THR A 812 -11.47 0.80 -15.88
CA THR A 812 -10.36 -0.05 -15.38
C THR A 812 -9.01 0.53 -15.81
N ILE A 813 -8.88 0.90 -17.09
CA ILE A 813 -7.66 1.51 -17.62
C ILE A 813 -7.40 2.87 -16.94
N ALA A 814 -8.44 3.70 -16.80
CA ALA A 814 -8.33 5.01 -16.14
C ALA A 814 -7.86 4.89 -14.68
N ILE A 815 -8.38 3.94 -13.91
CA ILE A 815 -7.93 3.66 -12.53
C ILE A 815 -6.44 3.29 -12.51
N GLY A 816 -6.01 2.39 -13.41
CA GLY A 816 -4.61 2.01 -13.53
C GLY A 816 -3.69 3.21 -13.81
N LEU A 817 -4.13 4.13 -14.69
CA LEU A 817 -3.42 5.37 -14.99
C LEU A 817 -3.36 6.32 -13.79
N PHE A 818 -4.47 6.50 -13.05
CA PHE A 818 -4.50 7.34 -11.85
C PHE A 818 -3.60 6.80 -10.73
N LEU A 819 -3.62 5.48 -10.50
CA LEU A 819 -2.73 4.84 -9.53
C LEU A 819 -1.26 4.96 -9.95
N LYS A 820 -0.96 4.80 -11.24
CA LYS A 820 0.39 5.00 -11.78
C LYS A 820 0.88 6.44 -11.64
N ARG A 821 0.01 7.43 -11.83
CA ARG A 821 0.35 8.85 -11.63
C ARG A 821 0.64 9.20 -10.17
N LYS A 822 0.04 8.47 -9.22
CA LYS A 822 0.31 8.59 -7.77
C LYS A 822 1.51 7.75 -7.31
N ASP A 823 2.16 7.00 -8.20
CA ASP A 823 3.29 6.14 -7.85
C ASP A 823 4.52 6.98 -7.51
N THR A 824 5.14 6.69 -6.36
CA THR A 824 6.32 7.39 -5.84
C THR A 824 7.63 6.78 -6.33
N ARG A 825 7.60 5.65 -7.06
CA ARG A 825 8.78 5.05 -7.73
C ARG A 825 9.22 5.81 -9.00
N ALA A 826 8.77 7.04 -9.23
CA ALA A 826 9.08 7.79 -10.43
C ALA A 826 10.51 8.32 -10.41
#